data_AF-A0A9Q1DS61-F1
#
_entry.id   AF-A0A9Q1DS61-F1
#
_cell.length_a   1.000
_cell.length_b   1.000
_cell.length_c   1.000
_cell.angle_alpha   90.00
_cell.angle_beta   90.00
_cell.angle_gamma   90.00
#
_symmetry.space_group_name_H-M   'P 1'
#
loop_
_entity.id
_entity.type
_entity.pdbx_description
1 polymer ?
#
loop_
_entity_poly.entity_id
_entity_poly.type
_entity_poly.pdbx_seq_one_letter_code
_entity_poly.pdbx_strand_id
1 'polypeptide(L)'
;FEAVKRSGPALSKNKFIVAINWTGVTFLDEKERKLLVLSYPEITVVNTVRDGKAFGQTVFLSTLKGDFTLSSLMAGDIAELLHMFLGGLRDRSQYAVALQEANKQDDPTFLSFKKGELIILIKDDDYSPDRGWMKGKNERTSQTGAVSMDAILILPTLTKPTNEVLSLLNLSPDQRKTILQTNQREAGTVERVAPFSLKEFSLEYFRQPSKDVNRQVMSKGAAPERLWASSREPLKQALLKSLERSPLLSHQASLCFTAILKYMGDYPTKQVQSPLELTDQIFGLATANMALRDEVYCQIMKQMTSNNNRFSLDQGWQLLWLCCGLFPPSQALLKHAKRFLETRRREPLASDCLQRLQASLRMEPRKLPPHQVEIDAIQQSSTQIFHKVRFPNDTDEVFEVGTSTRIRDLIQTIAGKLNLASGDGFSIFVKTPDKFLSLNETDYFFDSLRQITDWSMKSKRTRDGGPVNVSYLVYFMRKLWFNVYPGRDLEADHLFHFPQELPKYLRGYHKCTKEDMVNIAALLFRVKFDSDKTQFVTIPKILKELVPNDQLKAMSSEEWKKNIIATYNKQVGQTAEEAVVAFLKSIFRWPTFGCAFFEVKQTSEANFPDIVQIAISKQGVTIIHPKTKDVLAMHPYNRIANWCSGSTYFHMTIGDLVKGNKILCETSLGYKMDDLLTSYVNMYVKERKAARPRNQRLTT
;
A
#
# COMPACT_ATOMS: atom_id res chain seq x y z
N PHE A 1 -30.37 13.62 8.42
CA PHE A 1 -29.75 13.31 7.11
C PHE A 1 -28.48 12.49 7.32
N GLU A 2 -28.33 11.33 6.67
CA GLU A 2 -27.07 10.57 6.75
C GLU A 2 -25.94 11.28 5.99
N ALA A 3 -24.76 11.39 6.59
CA ALA A 3 -23.62 12.05 6.00
C ALA A 3 -22.30 11.35 6.37
N VAL A 4 -21.33 11.45 5.45
CA VAL A 4 -19.96 11.00 5.65
C VAL A 4 -19.02 12.19 5.55
N LYS A 5 -18.22 12.44 6.60
CA LYS A 5 -17.19 13.47 6.59
C LYS A 5 -16.05 13.05 5.68
N ARG A 6 -15.80 13.85 4.64
CA ARG A 6 -14.65 13.72 3.72
C ARG A 6 -13.43 14.49 4.24
N SER A 7 -13.65 15.67 4.80
CA SER A 7 -12.62 16.49 5.43
C SER A 7 -13.23 17.40 6.50
N GLY A 8 -12.38 17.93 7.38
CA GLY A 8 -12.76 18.86 8.45
C GLY A 8 -12.35 18.40 9.85
N PRO A 9 -12.65 19.20 10.88
CA PRO A 9 -12.25 18.96 12.27
C PRO A 9 -12.45 17.52 12.75
N ALA A 10 -11.55 17.04 13.61
CA ALA A 10 -11.60 15.69 14.17
C ALA A 10 -12.94 15.43 14.88
N LEU A 11 -13.60 14.33 14.50
CA LEU A 11 -14.80 13.80 15.14
C LEU A 11 -14.51 12.34 15.50
N SER A 12 -15.17 11.81 16.53
CA SER A 12 -14.96 10.41 16.95
C SER A 12 -15.45 9.38 15.94
N LYS A 13 -16.28 9.79 14.96
CA LYS A 13 -16.74 8.97 13.83
C LYS A 13 -16.84 9.81 12.55
N ASN A 14 -16.59 9.18 11.40
CA ASN A 14 -16.68 9.82 10.09
C ASN A 14 -18.04 9.62 9.40
N LYS A 15 -18.86 8.66 9.84
CA LYS A 15 -20.24 8.46 9.40
C LYS A 15 -21.19 8.85 10.54
N PHE A 16 -22.15 9.73 10.26
CA PHE A 16 -23.07 10.26 11.25
C PHE A 16 -24.35 10.81 10.62
N ILE A 17 -25.33 11.12 11.46
CA ILE A 17 -26.60 11.75 11.11
C ILE A 17 -26.48 13.25 11.41
N VAL A 18 -26.71 14.08 10.41
CA VAL A 18 -26.88 15.54 10.56
C VAL A 18 -28.34 15.82 10.92
N ALA A 19 -28.58 16.31 12.12
CA ALA A 19 -29.88 16.77 12.60
C ALA A 19 -29.91 18.30 12.62
N ILE A 20 -30.89 18.90 11.95
CA ILE A 20 -31.08 20.35 11.85
C ILE A 20 -32.41 20.67 12.52
N ASN A 21 -32.41 21.59 13.48
CA ASN A 21 -33.60 22.05 14.17
C ASN A 21 -33.55 23.56 14.42
N TRP A 22 -34.56 24.11 15.10
CA TRP A 22 -34.65 25.55 15.39
C TRP A 22 -33.53 26.09 16.29
N THR A 23 -32.78 25.23 16.99
CA THR A 23 -31.64 25.63 17.86
C THR A 23 -30.28 25.59 17.16
N GLY A 24 -30.13 24.79 16.09
CA GLY A 24 -28.87 24.66 15.37
C GLY A 24 -28.71 23.32 14.64
N VAL A 25 -27.47 22.94 14.42
CA VAL A 25 -27.06 21.72 13.71
C VAL A 25 -26.32 20.80 14.65
N THR A 26 -26.75 19.54 14.75
CA THR A 26 -26.12 18.52 15.58
C THR A 26 -25.69 17.33 14.74
N PHE A 27 -24.45 16.88 14.92
CA PHE A 27 -23.96 15.62 14.34
C PHE A 27 -24.14 14.51 15.37
N LEU A 28 -24.85 13.45 15.01
CA LEU A 28 -25.22 12.33 15.88
C LEU A 28 -24.64 11.02 15.33
N ASP A 29 -24.12 10.14 16.18
CA ASP A 29 -23.77 8.79 15.72
C ASP A 29 -25.00 7.87 15.59
N GLU A 30 -24.78 6.64 15.14
CA GLU A 30 -25.81 5.58 15.00
C GLU A 30 -26.51 5.21 16.33
N LYS A 31 -25.99 5.67 17.47
CA LYS A 31 -26.59 5.49 18.81
C LYS A 31 -27.14 6.82 19.36
N GLU A 32 -27.37 7.79 18.49
CA GLU A 32 -27.86 9.15 18.81
C GLU A 32 -26.96 9.96 19.76
N ARG A 33 -25.68 9.60 19.88
CA ARG A 33 -24.73 10.36 20.70
C ARG A 33 -24.25 11.59 19.93
N LYS A 34 -24.30 12.75 20.59
CA LYS A 34 -23.83 14.04 20.04
C LYS A 34 -22.32 14.02 19.82
N LEU A 35 -21.90 14.17 18.57
CA LEU A 35 -20.51 14.27 18.13
C LEU A 35 -20.06 15.74 18.03
N LEU A 36 -20.97 16.61 17.61
CA LEU A 36 -20.76 18.04 17.47
C LEU A 36 -22.11 18.76 17.54
N VAL A 37 -22.15 19.92 18.21
CA VAL A 37 -23.30 20.82 18.22
C VAL A 37 -22.81 22.19 17.74
N LEU A 38 -23.49 22.72 16.73
CA LEU A 38 -23.22 24.03 16.14
C LEU A 38 -24.48 24.88 16.27
N SER A 39 -24.34 26.06 16.86
CA SER A 39 -25.35 27.11 16.81
C SER A 39 -25.30 27.83 15.45
N TYR A 40 -26.41 28.45 15.04
CA TYR A 40 -26.47 29.15 13.76
C TYR A 40 -25.44 30.29 13.61
N PRO A 41 -25.12 31.10 14.64
CA PRO A 41 -24.04 32.10 14.55
C PRO A 41 -22.65 31.52 14.28
N GLU A 42 -22.44 30.23 14.56
CA GLU A 42 -21.18 29.56 14.27
C GLU A 42 -21.06 29.13 12.81
N ILE A 43 -22.14 29.14 12.04
CA ILE A 43 -22.16 28.73 10.63
C ILE A 43 -22.00 29.96 9.76
N THR A 44 -20.88 30.02 9.03
CA THR A 44 -20.51 31.21 8.26
C THR A 44 -20.88 31.08 6.77
N VAL A 45 -20.68 29.90 6.18
CA VAL A 45 -20.96 29.64 4.76
C VAL A 45 -21.48 28.22 4.57
N VAL A 46 -22.49 28.06 3.70
CA VAL A 46 -23.04 26.77 3.27
C VAL A 46 -23.02 26.73 1.75
N ASN A 47 -22.28 25.79 1.15
CA ASN A 47 -22.22 25.62 -0.31
C ASN A 47 -22.48 24.16 -0.68
N THR A 48 -22.98 23.92 -1.90
CA THR A 48 -23.16 22.55 -2.44
C THR A 48 -22.52 22.40 -3.80
N VAL A 49 -21.91 21.24 -4.04
CA VAL A 49 -21.39 20.87 -5.37
C VAL A 49 -22.04 19.55 -5.79
N ARG A 50 -22.59 19.53 -7.02
CA ARG A 50 -23.07 18.32 -7.68
C ARG A 50 -21.94 17.77 -8.55
N ASP A 51 -21.45 16.58 -8.22
CA ASP A 51 -20.41 15.92 -9.01
C ASP A 51 -21.05 15.08 -10.13
N GLY A 52 -20.52 15.19 -11.35
CA GLY A 52 -21.11 14.64 -12.58
C GLY A 52 -20.93 13.14 -12.81
N LYS A 53 -20.46 12.39 -11.80
CA LYS A 53 -20.30 10.93 -11.82
C LYS A 53 -21.04 10.32 -10.63
N ALA A 54 -21.68 9.18 -10.86
CA ALA A 54 -22.83 8.62 -10.15
C ALA A 54 -22.70 8.29 -8.63
N PHE A 55 -21.79 8.88 -7.86
CA PHE A 55 -21.72 8.65 -6.40
C PHE A 55 -21.36 9.93 -5.59
N GLY A 56 -22.39 10.70 -5.24
CA GLY A 56 -22.44 11.53 -4.02
C GLY A 56 -22.42 13.05 -4.23
N GLN A 57 -23.50 13.73 -3.83
CA GLN A 57 -23.50 15.19 -3.67
C GLN A 57 -22.72 15.59 -2.41
N THR A 58 -22.10 16.77 -2.43
CA THR A 58 -21.27 17.25 -1.32
C THR A 58 -21.76 18.61 -0.82
N VAL A 59 -21.89 18.74 0.50
CA VAL A 59 -22.13 20.01 1.20
C VAL A 59 -20.87 20.46 1.92
N PHE A 60 -20.52 21.72 1.71
CA PHE A 60 -19.43 22.44 2.38
C PHE A 60 -20.02 23.33 3.45
N LEU A 61 -19.63 23.11 4.70
CA LEU A 61 -20.09 23.86 5.85
C LEU A 61 -18.89 24.55 6.49
N SER A 62 -18.73 25.85 6.25
CA SER A 62 -17.71 26.66 6.92
C SER A 62 -18.24 27.12 8.27
N THR A 63 -17.45 26.94 9.33
CA THR A 63 -17.88 27.28 10.69
C THR A 63 -16.77 27.96 11.49
N LEU A 64 -17.15 28.66 12.56
CA LEU A 64 -16.20 29.21 13.53
C LEU A 64 -15.35 28.13 14.22
N LYS A 65 -15.81 26.86 14.17
CA LYS A 65 -15.15 25.67 14.71
C LYS A 65 -14.41 24.83 13.65
N GLY A 66 -14.28 25.36 12.43
CA GLY A 66 -13.58 24.76 11.30
C GLY A 66 -14.50 24.30 10.17
N ASP A 67 -13.92 24.10 9.00
CA ASP A 67 -14.68 23.81 7.77
C ASP A 67 -14.90 22.31 7.59
N PHE A 68 -16.11 21.92 7.26
CA PHE A 68 -16.50 20.53 7.02
C PHE A 68 -16.88 20.31 5.57
N THR A 69 -16.39 19.21 4.99
CA THR A 69 -16.85 18.69 3.70
C THR A 69 -17.59 17.38 3.96
N LEU A 70 -18.91 17.38 3.74
CA LEU A 70 -19.77 16.25 4.02
C LEU A 70 -20.36 15.71 2.71
N SER A 71 -20.27 14.39 2.53
CA SER A 71 -20.90 13.67 1.43
C SER A 71 -22.24 13.10 1.90
N SER A 72 -23.32 13.40 1.20
CA SER A 72 -24.68 12.91 1.51
C SER A 72 -25.51 12.78 0.24
N LEU A 73 -26.44 11.83 0.23
CA LEU A 73 -27.42 11.70 -0.85
C LEU A 73 -28.42 12.87 -0.86
N MET A 74 -28.65 13.49 0.30
CA MET A 74 -29.58 14.61 0.52
C MET A 74 -28.82 15.93 0.74
N ALA A 75 -27.63 16.10 0.14
CA ALA A 75 -26.78 17.27 0.39
C ALA A 75 -27.44 18.59 -0.05
N GLY A 76 -28.25 18.55 -1.12
CA GLY A 76 -29.09 19.69 -1.53
C GLY A 76 -30.08 20.10 -0.45
N ASP A 77 -30.86 19.16 0.08
CA ASP A 77 -31.88 19.42 1.11
C ASP A 77 -31.27 19.94 2.42
N ILE A 78 -30.09 19.40 2.79
CA ILE A 78 -29.32 19.90 3.94
C ILE A 78 -29.00 21.39 3.74
N ALA A 79 -28.50 21.76 2.56
CA ALA A 79 -28.10 23.14 2.30
C ALA A 79 -29.29 24.09 2.21
N GLU A 80 -30.37 23.71 1.53
CA GLU A 80 -31.59 24.52 1.45
C GLU A 80 -32.19 24.79 2.83
N LEU A 81 -32.26 23.76 3.68
CA LEU A 81 -32.78 23.90 5.04
C LEU A 81 -31.91 24.85 5.88
N LEU A 82 -30.58 24.75 5.77
CA LEU A 82 -29.66 25.65 6.46
C LEU A 82 -29.77 27.10 5.96
N HIS A 83 -29.91 27.32 4.65
CA HIS A 83 -30.10 28.66 4.10
C HIS A 83 -31.42 29.28 4.60
N MET A 84 -32.50 28.49 4.64
CA MET A 84 -33.79 28.94 5.16
C MET A 84 -33.69 29.39 6.62
N PHE A 85 -33.05 28.59 7.50
CA PHE A 85 -32.86 28.98 8.90
C PHE A 85 -31.91 30.18 9.05
N LEU A 86 -30.78 30.19 8.35
CA LEU A 86 -29.80 31.29 8.45
C LEU A 86 -30.39 32.62 7.97
N GLY A 87 -31.12 32.63 6.86
CA GLY A 87 -31.81 33.82 6.34
C GLY A 87 -32.90 34.28 7.29
N GLY A 88 -33.84 33.39 7.61
CA GLY A 88 -34.98 33.74 8.47
C GLY A 88 -34.58 34.13 9.91
N LEU A 89 -33.42 33.70 10.40
CA LEU A 89 -32.87 34.15 11.68
C LEU A 89 -32.17 35.51 11.56
N ARG A 90 -31.48 35.82 10.46
CA ARG A 90 -30.87 37.15 10.24
C ARG A 90 -31.93 38.24 10.18
N ASP A 91 -33.02 38.00 9.45
CA ASP A 91 -34.11 38.97 9.30
C ASP A 91 -34.75 39.32 10.65
N ARG A 92 -34.82 38.35 11.57
CA ARG A 92 -35.44 38.49 12.89
C ARG A 92 -34.44 38.83 14.00
N SER A 93 -33.15 38.81 13.73
CA SER A 93 -32.10 39.05 14.71
C SER A 93 -32.12 40.50 15.22
N GLN A 94 -31.75 40.66 16.48
CA GLN A 94 -31.47 41.94 17.12
C GLN A 94 -29.99 42.10 17.46
N TYR A 95 -29.12 41.19 16.99
CA TYR A 95 -27.74 41.12 17.39
C TYR A 95 -26.82 41.16 16.17
N ALA A 96 -25.89 42.11 16.16
CA ALA A 96 -24.88 42.25 15.13
C ALA A 96 -23.49 42.48 15.75
N VAL A 97 -22.44 42.07 15.04
CA VAL A 97 -21.05 42.33 15.44
C VAL A 97 -20.42 43.35 14.50
N ALA A 98 -19.68 44.30 15.06
CA ALA A 98 -18.94 45.29 14.28
C ALA A 98 -17.78 44.63 13.50
N LEU A 99 -17.80 44.77 12.17
CA LEU A 99 -16.72 44.31 11.29
C LEU A 99 -15.58 45.34 11.16
N GLN A 100 -15.91 46.62 11.35
CA GLN A 100 -15.01 47.75 11.23
C GLN A 100 -15.06 48.60 12.51
N GLU A 101 -14.07 49.48 12.69
CA GLU A 101 -14.07 50.47 13.77
C GLU A 101 -14.63 51.79 13.23
N ALA A 102 -15.55 52.39 13.98
CA ALA A 102 -16.12 53.70 13.69
C ALA A 102 -15.92 54.59 14.92
N ASN A 103 -15.01 55.57 14.80
CA ASN A 103 -14.75 56.55 15.84
C ASN A 103 -15.24 57.92 15.37
N LYS A 104 -16.49 58.24 15.67
CA LYS A 104 -17.11 59.54 15.36
C LYS A 104 -17.62 60.14 16.67
N GLN A 105 -16.70 60.54 17.53
CA GLN A 105 -17.05 61.18 18.81
C GLN A 105 -17.64 62.60 18.64
N ASP A 106 -17.49 63.18 17.45
CA ASP A 106 -17.88 64.57 17.16
C ASP A 106 -19.34 64.74 16.71
N ASP A 107 -20.07 63.65 16.40
CA ASP A 107 -21.46 63.69 15.95
C ASP A 107 -22.31 62.63 16.69
N PRO A 108 -23.24 63.04 17.58
CA PRO A 108 -24.04 62.12 18.39
C PRO A 108 -25.06 61.31 17.57
N THR A 109 -25.22 61.63 16.27
CA THR A 109 -26.12 60.92 15.36
C THR A 109 -25.57 59.53 15.00
N PHE A 110 -24.25 59.36 14.97
CA PHE A 110 -23.60 58.10 14.59
C PHE A 110 -23.17 57.28 15.82
N LEU A 111 -23.35 55.96 15.76
CA LEU A 111 -22.85 55.09 16.81
C LEU A 111 -21.33 54.93 16.70
N SER A 112 -20.60 55.21 17.79
CA SER A 112 -19.18 54.90 17.90
C SER A 112 -18.97 53.48 18.46
N PHE A 113 -18.16 52.67 17.77
CA PHE A 113 -17.89 51.29 18.15
C PHE A 113 -16.53 50.81 17.63
N LYS A 114 -15.94 49.85 18.34
CA LYS A 114 -14.72 49.16 17.93
C LYS A 114 -15.04 47.87 17.19
N LYS A 115 -14.11 47.46 16.32
CA LYS A 115 -14.19 46.16 15.65
C LYS A 115 -14.34 45.04 16.67
N GLY A 116 -15.34 44.18 16.46
CA GLY A 116 -15.64 43.03 17.30
C GLY A 116 -16.57 43.29 18.49
N GLU A 117 -17.10 44.51 18.64
CA GLU A 117 -18.11 44.83 19.65
C GLU A 117 -19.51 44.36 19.22
N LEU A 118 -20.33 43.97 20.21
CA LEU A 118 -21.73 43.59 20.01
C LEU A 118 -22.61 44.84 19.93
N ILE A 119 -23.39 44.91 18.87
CA ILE A 119 -24.37 45.95 18.59
C ILE A 119 -25.75 45.32 18.67
N ILE A 120 -26.59 45.87 19.54
CA ILE A 120 -28.00 45.51 19.67
C ILE A 120 -28.79 46.37 18.70
N LEU A 121 -29.40 45.75 17.70
CA LEU A 121 -30.18 46.42 16.68
C LEU A 121 -31.55 46.80 17.25
N ILE A 122 -31.92 48.07 17.05
CA ILE A 122 -33.20 48.62 17.48
C ILE A 122 -34.04 48.83 16.22
N LYS A 123 -35.15 48.12 16.12
CA LYS A 123 -36.08 48.20 14.99
C LYS A 123 -37.11 49.29 15.29
N ASP A 124 -36.67 50.55 15.17
CA ASP A 124 -37.54 51.74 15.20
C ASP A 124 -37.58 52.33 13.78
N ASP A 125 -38.70 52.93 13.37
CA ASP A 125 -38.87 53.55 12.03
C ASP A 125 -38.02 54.83 11.82
N ASP A 126 -37.17 55.18 12.78
CA ASP A 126 -36.31 56.37 12.76
C ASP A 126 -35.25 56.36 11.63
N TYR A 127 -34.81 55.18 11.20
CA TYR A 127 -33.80 55.02 10.14
C TYR A 127 -34.21 53.89 9.18
N SER A 128 -34.42 54.22 7.90
CA SER A 128 -34.87 53.23 6.91
C SER A 128 -33.76 52.24 6.52
N PRO A 129 -34.00 50.92 6.61
CA PRO A 129 -33.08 49.88 6.14
C PRO A 129 -32.69 50.04 4.67
N ASP A 130 -33.60 50.56 3.84
CA ASP A 130 -33.44 50.75 2.39
C ASP A 130 -32.32 51.74 2.01
N ARG A 131 -31.85 52.55 2.97
CA ARG A 131 -30.73 53.48 2.78
C ARG A 131 -29.41 52.97 3.37
N GLY A 132 -29.35 51.71 3.82
CA GLY A 132 -28.12 51.08 4.34
C GLY A 132 -27.74 51.48 5.77
N TRP A 133 -28.67 52.07 6.53
CA TRP A 133 -28.46 52.50 7.92
C TRP A 133 -29.50 51.88 8.85
N MET A 134 -29.08 51.53 10.06
CA MET A 134 -29.97 51.04 11.12
C MET A 134 -29.61 51.65 12.47
N LYS A 135 -30.59 51.77 13.37
CA LYS A 135 -30.35 52.17 14.75
C LYS A 135 -29.72 51.03 15.52
N GLY A 136 -28.62 51.30 16.22
CA GLY A 136 -27.93 50.32 17.03
C GLY A 136 -27.53 50.89 18.39
N LYS A 137 -27.51 50.02 19.39
CA LYS A 137 -26.96 50.30 20.72
C LYS A 137 -25.69 49.46 20.92
N ASN A 138 -24.58 50.12 21.23
CA ASN A 138 -23.35 49.43 21.59
C ASN A 138 -23.49 48.84 22.99
N GLU A 139 -23.34 47.53 23.14
CA GLU A 139 -23.53 46.87 24.43
C GLU A 139 -22.53 47.34 25.49
N ARG A 140 -21.27 47.60 25.10
CA ARG A 140 -20.21 47.98 26.05
C ARG A 140 -20.36 49.41 26.55
N THR A 141 -20.69 50.35 25.67
CA THR A 141 -20.78 51.78 26.02
C THR A 141 -22.20 52.23 26.35
N SER A 142 -23.21 51.39 26.06
CA SER A 142 -24.64 51.72 26.14
C SER A 142 -25.07 52.94 25.32
N GLN A 143 -24.21 53.44 24.42
CA GLN A 143 -24.54 54.51 23.48
C GLN A 143 -25.45 53.99 22.36
N THR A 144 -26.37 54.82 21.88
CA THR A 144 -27.27 54.51 20.77
C THR A 144 -27.04 55.52 19.65
N GLY A 145 -27.07 55.05 18.40
CA GLY A 145 -26.91 55.91 17.22
C GLY A 145 -27.11 55.14 15.92
N ALA A 146 -26.95 55.82 14.79
CA ALA A 146 -27.01 55.21 13.46
C ALA A 146 -25.77 54.37 13.17
N VAL A 147 -25.97 53.17 12.65
CA VAL A 147 -24.95 52.19 12.28
C VAL A 147 -25.12 51.84 10.80
N SER A 148 -24.03 51.89 10.04
CA SER A 148 -24.03 51.45 8.64
C SER A 148 -24.09 49.93 8.57
N MET A 149 -24.95 49.38 7.71
CA MET A 149 -25.06 47.93 7.50
C MET A 149 -23.75 47.31 6.97
N ASP A 150 -22.95 48.06 6.20
CA ASP A 150 -21.67 47.60 5.65
C ASP A 150 -20.57 47.49 6.73
N ALA A 151 -20.77 48.14 7.88
CA ALA A 151 -19.83 48.12 9.00
C ALA A 151 -20.12 46.98 10.00
N ILE A 152 -21.20 46.21 9.83
CA ILE A 152 -21.67 45.20 10.78
C ILE A 152 -22.04 43.87 10.11
N LEU A 153 -21.97 42.79 10.88
CA LEU A 153 -22.48 41.47 10.52
C LEU A 153 -23.64 41.11 11.42
N ILE A 154 -24.84 41.01 10.85
CA ILE A 154 -26.04 40.55 11.57
C ILE A 154 -25.89 39.04 11.85
N LEU A 155 -25.95 38.65 13.12
CA LEU A 155 -25.79 37.27 13.54
C LEU A 155 -27.13 36.52 13.42
N PRO A 156 -27.17 35.30 12.85
CA PRO A 156 -28.39 34.51 12.73
C PRO A 156 -28.80 33.92 14.11
N THR A 157 -29.35 34.75 15.00
CA THR A 157 -29.81 34.33 16.33
C THR A 157 -30.96 35.20 16.84
N LEU A 158 -31.86 34.62 17.64
CA LEU A 158 -32.91 35.35 18.36
C LEU A 158 -32.54 35.65 19.82
N THR A 159 -31.49 35.01 20.31
CA THR A 159 -31.00 35.16 21.69
C THR A 159 -29.60 35.77 21.68
N LYS A 160 -29.22 36.43 22.77
CA LYS A 160 -27.91 37.04 22.91
C LYS A 160 -26.81 35.98 22.66
N PRO A 161 -25.88 36.21 21.72
CA PRO A 161 -24.81 35.26 21.43
C PRO A 161 -23.90 35.06 22.64
N THR A 162 -23.34 33.85 22.77
CA THR A 162 -22.44 33.53 23.88
C THR A 162 -21.09 34.23 23.72
N ASN A 163 -20.40 34.48 24.84
CA ASN A 163 -19.06 35.07 24.83
C ASN A 163 -18.05 34.23 24.02
N GLU A 164 -18.25 32.90 23.94
CA GLU A 164 -17.45 32.00 23.11
C GLU A 164 -17.60 32.36 21.62
N VAL A 165 -18.84 32.48 21.13
CA VAL A 165 -19.11 32.85 19.72
C VAL A 165 -18.54 34.23 19.39
N LEU A 166 -18.73 35.21 20.28
CA LEU A 166 -18.19 36.56 20.09
C LEU A 166 -16.65 36.57 20.06
N SER A 167 -16.01 35.80 20.93
CA SER A 167 -14.54 35.66 20.92
C SER A 167 -14.04 35.02 19.61
N LEU A 168 -14.72 33.98 19.12
CA LEU A 168 -14.36 33.30 17.88
C LEU A 168 -14.54 34.18 16.65
N LEU A 169 -15.57 35.02 16.61
CA LEU A 169 -15.78 36.00 15.53
C LEU A 169 -14.65 37.04 15.45
N ASN A 170 -14.08 37.42 16.60
CA ASN A 170 -13.02 38.43 16.71
C ASN A 170 -11.62 37.90 16.36
N LEU A 171 -11.46 36.58 16.29
CA LEU A 171 -10.20 35.94 15.92
C LEU A 171 -10.07 35.80 14.40
N SER A 172 -8.83 35.88 13.89
CA SER A 172 -8.57 35.56 12.48
C SER A 172 -8.77 34.05 12.20
N PRO A 173 -9.05 33.64 10.95
CA PRO A 173 -9.23 32.22 10.61
C PRO A 173 -8.06 31.33 11.06
N ASP A 174 -6.82 31.81 11.01
CA ASP A 174 -5.62 31.07 11.44
C ASP A 174 -5.49 30.97 12.97
N GLN A 175 -5.89 32.02 13.68
CA GLN A 175 -5.94 32.01 15.14
C GLN A 175 -7.02 31.05 15.65
N ARG A 176 -8.19 30.99 14.99
CA ARG A 176 -9.25 30.03 15.32
C ARG A 176 -8.77 28.59 15.15
N LYS A 177 -8.10 28.27 14.03
CA LYS A 177 -7.51 26.93 13.81
C LYS A 177 -6.53 26.54 14.92
N THR A 178 -5.72 27.48 15.38
CA THR A 178 -4.74 27.26 16.46
C THR A 178 -5.42 27.00 17.81
N ILE A 179 -6.46 27.76 18.15
CA ILE A 179 -7.20 27.63 19.42
C ILE A 179 -8.05 26.35 19.44
N LEU A 180 -8.70 25.99 18.33
CA LEU A 180 -9.48 24.75 18.23
C LEU A 180 -8.61 23.49 18.35
N GLN A 181 -7.39 23.52 17.80
CA GLN A 181 -6.39 22.46 18.00
C GLN A 181 -5.90 22.40 19.46
N THR A 182 -5.97 23.51 20.19
CA THR A 182 -5.58 23.60 21.60
C THR A 182 -6.71 23.14 22.53
N ASN A 183 -7.97 23.52 22.28
CA ASN A 183 -9.15 23.12 23.06
C ASN A 183 -9.54 21.65 22.86
N GLN A 184 -9.23 21.04 21.70
CA GLN A 184 -9.29 19.58 21.53
C GLN A 184 -8.34 18.82 22.46
N ARG A 185 -7.37 19.49 23.12
CA ARG A 185 -6.52 18.89 24.15
C ARG A 185 -7.12 18.95 25.55
N GLU A 186 -8.23 19.67 25.77
CA GLU A 186 -8.83 19.92 27.10
C GLU A 186 -10.21 19.26 27.29
N ALA A 187 -11.00 19.00 26.24
CA ALA A 187 -12.28 18.28 26.32
C ALA A 187 -12.11 16.74 26.32
N GLY A 188 -11.18 16.25 27.13
CA GLY A 188 -10.91 14.83 27.34
C GLY A 188 -10.02 14.67 28.55
N THR A 189 -10.62 14.60 29.73
CA THR A 189 -10.00 14.15 30.97
C THR A 189 -9.64 12.67 30.84
N VAL A 190 -8.57 12.42 30.09
CA VAL A 190 -7.72 11.24 30.24
C VAL A 190 -6.40 11.81 30.77
N GLU A 191 -6.04 11.44 32.00
CA GLU A 191 -4.82 11.85 32.70
C GLU A 191 -3.66 12.15 31.73
N ARG A 192 -3.14 13.39 31.75
CA ARG A 192 -1.91 13.75 31.03
C ARG A 192 -0.74 13.06 31.71
N VAL A 193 -0.48 11.80 31.35
CA VAL A 193 0.84 11.19 31.58
C VAL A 193 1.83 11.97 30.73
N ALA A 194 2.84 12.59 31.35
CA ALA A 194 3.90 13.27 30.62
C ALA A 194 4.52 12.31 29.60
N PRO A 195 4.77 12.74 28.34
CA PRO A 195 5.31 11.86 27.31
C PRO A 195 6.63 11.24 27.76
N PHE A 196 6.72 9.91 27.67
CA PHE A 196 7.92 9.18 28.09
C PHE A 196 9.13 9.60 27.25
N SER A 197 10.31 9.69 27.86
CA SER A 197 11.57 10.03 27.17
C SER A 197 12.64 8.99 27.47
N LEU A 198 13.67 8.91 26.62
CA LEU A 198 14.81 8.02 26.85
C LEU A 198 15.77 8.54 27.93
N LYS A 199 15.37 9.52 28.76
CA LYS A 199 16.22 10.09 29.82
C LYS A 199 16.76 9.01 30.77
N GLU A 200 15.88 8.17 31.32
CA GLU A 200 16.28 7.08 32.22
C GLU A 200 17.19 6.06 31.53
N PHE A 201 16.84 5.65 30.31
CA PHE A 201 17.64 4.73 29.50
C PHE A 201 19.04 5.30 29.19
N SER A 202 19.12 6.60 28.92
CA SER A 202 20.39 7.26 28.59
C SER A 202 21.41 7.25 29.73
N LEU A 203 20.96 7.25 31.00
CA LEU A 203 21.86 7.21 32.14
C LEU A 203 22.69 5.93 32.20
N GLU A 204 22.12 4.82 31.73
CA GLU A 204 22.76 3.51 31.77
C GLU A 204 23.40 3.15 30.42
N TYR A 205 22.75 3.44 29.29
CA TYR A 205 23.15 2.89 27.99
C TYR A 205 23.79 3.90 27.03
N PHE A 206 23.64 5.22 27.25
CA PHE A 206 24.24 6.20 26.35
C PHE A 206 25.69 6.51 26.75
N ARG A 207 26.47 6.96 25.77
CA ARG A 207 27.79 7.55 26.01
C ARG A 207 27.70 8.80 26.87
N GLN A 208 28.81 9.13 27.52
CA GLN A 208 28.93 10.40 28.23
C GLN A 208 29.04 11.56 27.22
N PRO A 209 28.47 12.75 27.53
CA PRO A 209 28.70 13.94 26.72
C PRO A 209 30.19 14.27 26.64
N SER A 210 30.68 14.64 25.45
CA SER A 210 32.08 15.02 25.27
C SER A 210 32.39 16.30 26.04
N LYS A 211 33.39 16.25 26.91
CA LYS A 211 33.94 17.43 27.60
C LYS A 211 34.87 18.19 26.63
N ASP A 212 34.33 18.75 25.55
CA ASP A 212 35.11 19.62 24.67
C ASP A 212 35.43 20.92 25.41
N VAL A 213 36.69 21.06 25.83
CA VAL A 213 37.21 22.23 26.59
C VAL A 213 37.01 23.54 25.81
N ASN A 214 37.04 23.50 24.47
CA ASN A 214 36.78 24.65 23.61
C ASN A 214 35.33 25.13 23.61
N ARG A 215 34.35 24.26 23.91
CA ARG A 215 32.91 24.64 23.96
C ARG A 215 32.58 25.46 25.21
N GLN A 216 33.32 25.27 26.30
CA GLN A 216 33.19 26.09 27.51
C GLN A 216 33.74 27.52 27.34
N VAL A 217 34.70 27.73 26.43
CA VAL A 217 35.29 29.05 26.18
C VAL A 217 34.45 29.90 25.22
N MET A 218 33.82 29.30 24.21
CA MET A 218 33.00 30.02 23.21
C MET A 218 31.51 30.17 23.57
N SER A 219 31.02 29.45 24.57
CA SER A 219 29.60 29.41 24.92
C SER A 219 29.43 29.37 26.45
N LYS A 220 29.77 30.48 27.12
CA LYS A 220 29.41 30.70 28.53
C LYS A 220 27.88 30.78 28.64
N GLY A 221 27.24 29.68 29.06
CA GLY A 221 25.81 29.63 29.39
C GLY A 221 24.96 28.55 28.68
N ALA A 222 25.53 27.74 27.78
CA ALA A 222 24.75 26.66 27.16
C ALA A 222 24.44 25.54 28.16
N ALA A 223 23.18 25.13 28.22
CA ALA A 223 22.73 23.99 29.01
C ALA A 223 23.47 22.70 28.59
N PRO A 224 23.70 21.76 29.53
CA PRO A 224 24.34 20.49 29.23
C PRO A 224 23.67 19.77 28.06
N GLU A 225 24.46 19.21 27.15
CA GLU A 225 23.95 18.50 25.97
C GLU A 225 23.06 17.32 26.39
N ARG A 226 21.77 17.40 26.05
CA ARG A 226 20.80 16.34 26.33
C ARG A 226 20.82 15.33 25.19
N LEU A 227 21.66 14.30 25.31
CA LEU A 227 21.80 13.26 24.28
C LEU A 227 20.49 12.50 23.98
N TRP A 228 19.49 12.53 24.86
CA TRP A 228 18.18 11.90 24.67
C TRP A 228 17.08 12.82 24.11
N ALA A 229 17.35 14.11 23.87
CA ALA A 229 16.39 15.09 23.33
C ALA A 229 16.78 15.56 21.91
N SER A 230 15.82 16.10 21.15
CA SER A 230 16.02 16.49 19.75
C SER A 230 17.14 17.52 19.58
N SER A 231 17.98 17.33 18.56
CA SER A 231 19.03 18.28 18.17
C SER A 231 19.07 18.42 16.65
N ARG A 232 19.47 19.60 16.16
CA ARG A 232 19.77 19.83 14.73
C ARG A 232 21.25 19.61 14.39
N GLU A 233 22.09 19.45 15.40
CA GLU A 233 23.53 19.19 15.23
C GLU A 233 23.77 17.71 14.92
N PRO A 234 24.51 17.37 13.85
CA PRO A 234 24.88 15.99 13.55
C PRO A 234 25.67 15.32 14.69
N LEU A 235 25.41 14.04 14.91
CA LEU A 235 26.17 13.25 15.88
C LEU A 235 27.58 12.97 15.36
N LYS A 236 28.60 13.28 16.16
CA LYS A 236 30.00 12.90 15.87
C LYS A 236 30.33 11.46 16.27
N GLN A 237 29.56 10.89 17.19
CA GLN A 237 29.71 9.54 17.74
C GLN A 237 28.32 8.97 18.03
N ALA A 238 28.18 7.64 17.99
CA ALA A 238 26.96 6.92 18.33
C ALA A 238 26.40 7.31 19.71
N LEU A 239 25.09 7.14 19.92
CA LEU A 239 24.47 7.36 21.22
C LEU A 239 24.82 6.25 22.20
N LEU A 240 24.78 4.98 21.76
CA LEU A 240 24.99 3.83 22.63
C LEU A 240 26.46 3.57 22.95
N LYS A 241 26.76 3.37 24.24
CA LYS A 241 28.11 3.01 24.72
C LYS A 241 28.64 1.69 24.16
N SER A 242 27.75 0.77 23.78
CA SER A 242 28.12 -0.51 23.17
C SER A 242 28.83 -0.35 21.82
N LEU A 243 28.58 0.76 21.12
CA LEU A 243 29.15 1.06 19.80
C LEU A 243 30.47 1.85 19.89
N GLU A 244 30.84 2.38 21.07
CA GLU A 244 32.11 3.12 21.26
C GLU A 244 33.34 2.26 20.95
N ARG A 245 33.25 0.96 21.25
CA ARG A 245 34.36 0.01 21.01
C ARG A 245 34.59 -0.28 19.53
N SER A 246 33.69 0.17 18.64
CA SER A 246 33.80 -0.01 17.20
C SER A 246 33.74 1.34 16.47
N PRO A 247 34.89 1.93 16.12
CA PRO A 247 34.95 3.20 15.40
C PRO A 247 34.17 3.18 14.08
N LEU A 248 34.17 2.04 13.38
CA LEU A 248 33.43 1.85 12.14
C LEU A 248 31.91 1.93 12.36
N LEU A 249 31.37 1.20 13.33
CA LEU A 249 29.93 1.23 13.63
C LEU A 249 29.50 2.58 14.19
N SER A 250 30.35 3.23 14.99
CA SER A 250 30.08 4.58 15.48
C SER A 250 30.03 5.60 14.34
N HIS A 251 30.93 5.52 13.36
CA HIS A 251 30.88 6.38 12.18
C HIS A 251 29.62 6.13 11.34
N GLN A 252 29.23 4.86 11.16
CA GLN A 252 28.00 4.49 10.46
C GLN A 252 26.75 5.02 11.18
N ALA A 253 26.71 4.94 12.52
CA ALA A 253 25.63 5.51 13.32
C ALA A 253 25.52 7.05 13.15
N SER A 254 26.63 7.76 13.04
CA SER A 254 26.67 9.19 12.74
C SER A 254 26.09 9.54 11.36
N LEU A 255 26.43 8.75 10.34
CA LEU A 255 25.87 8.91 9.00
C LEU A 255 24.36 8.64 8.99
N CYS A 256 23.91 7.59 9.68
CA CYS A 256 22.49 7.29 9.89
C CYS A 256 21.77 8.49 10.52
N PHE A 257 22.34 9.10 11.57
CA PHE A 257 21.73 10.25 12.21
C PHE A 257 21.59 11.46 11.27
N THR A 258 22.60 11.69 10.43
CA THR A 258 22.54 12.76 9.43
C THR A 258 21.44 12.48 8.39
N ALA A 259 21.27 11.21 7.98
CA ALA A 259 20.17 10.83 7.11
C ALA A 259 18.78 11.03 7.78
N ILE A 260 18.66 10.72 9.08
CA ILE A 260 17.44 11.02 9.87
C ILE A 260 17.16 12.53 9.87
N LEU A 261 18.16 13.37 10.14
CA LEU A 261 17.99 14.84 10.13
C LEU A 261 17.53 15.34 8.77
N LYS A 262 18.10 14.83 7.69
CA LYS A 262 17.71 15.18 6.31
C LYS A 262 16.28 14.76 6.00
N TYR A 263 15.89 13.54 6.37
CA TYR A 263 14.53 13.03 6.16
C TYR A 263 13.49 13.86 6.94
N MET A 264 13.81 14.24 8.18
CA MET A 264 12.92 15.04 9.04
C MET A 264 12.92 16.55 8.70
N GLY A 265 13.72 16.99 7.71
CA GLY A 265 13.83 18.41 7.33
C GLY A 265 14.58 19.29 8.33
N ASP A 266 15.36 18.68 9.22
CA ASP A 266 16.13 19.36 10.27
C ASP A 266 17.60 19.63 9.86
N TYR A 267 18.01 19.18 8.66
CA TYR A 267 19.34 19.42 8.09
C TYR A 267 19.25 20.24 6.79
N PRO A 268 20.03 21.33 6.65
CA PRO A 268 20.03 22.12 5.42
C PRO A 268 20.70 21.34 4.28
N THR A 269 19.95 21.10 3.19
CA THR A 269 20.46 20.42 1.99
C THR A 269 20.27 21.30 0.75
N LYS A 270 21.31 21.40 -0.10
CA LYS A 270 21.24 22.15 -1.37
C LYS A 270 20.40 21.45 -2.45
N GLN A 271 20.29 20.12 -2.36
CA GLN A 271 19.50 19.29 -3.27
C GLN A 271 18.61 18.36 -2.44
N VAL A 272 17.34 18.23 -2.85
CA VAL A 272 16.39 17.31 -2.22
C VAL A 272 16.84 15.89 -2.56
N GLN A 273 17.23 15.13 -1.53
CA GLN A 273 17.60 13.73 -1.69
C GLN A 273 16.35 12.85 -1.77
N SER A 274 16.45 11.72 -2.49
CA SER A 274 15.32 10.80 -2.59
C SER A 274 14.99 10.18 -1.23
N PRO A 275 13.71 10.09 -0.82
CA PRO A 275 13.29 9.38 0.39
C PRO A 275 13.80 7.93 0.44
N LEU A 276 13.90 7.26 -0.71
CA LEU A 276 14.46 5.91 -0.81
C LEU A 276 15.95 5.88 -0.44
N GLU A 277 16.75 6.82 -0.95
CA GLU A 277 18.18 6.90 -0.65
C GLU A 277 18.45 7.21 0.83
N LEU A 278 17.60 8.06 1.44
CA LEU A 278 17.69 8.38 2.86
C LEU A 278 17.31 7.18 3.72
N THR A 279 16.20 6.51 3.42
CA THR A 279 15.78 5.31 4.18
C THR A 279 16.76 4.15 4.01
N ASP A 280 17.43 4.03 2.87
CA ASP A 280 18.53 3.08 2.67
C ASP A 280 19.73 3.37 3.58
N GLN A 281 20.10 4.65 3.73
CA GLN A 281 21.18 5.06 4.65
C GLN A 281 20.80 4.84 6.12
N ILE A 282 19.52 5.03 6.47
CA ILE A 282 19.02 4.87 7.85
C ILE A 282 18.94 3.38 8.22
N PHE A 283 18.31 2.56 7.37
CA PHE A 283 17.96 1.19 7.72
C PHE A 283 18.89 0.12 7.12
N GLY A 284 19.57 0.40 6.00
CA GLY A 284 20.31 -0.62 5.24
C GLY A 284 21.40 -1.33 6.03
N LEU A 285 22.12 -0.59 6.90
CA LEU A 285 23.12 -1.20 7.78
C LEU A 285 22.49 -1.88 9.01
N ALA A 286 21.36 -1.38 9.50
CA ALA A 286 20.68 -1.94 10.67
C ALA A 286 19.92 -3.24 10.37
N THR A 287 19.47 -3.43 9.14
CA THR A 287 18.90 -4.72 8.68
C THR A 287 20.00 -5.78 8.57
N ALA A 288 21.21 -5.39 8.12
CA ALA A 288 22.37 -6.28 8.02
C ALA A 288 23.09 -6.54 9.35
N ASN A 289 23.13 -5.56 10.27
CA ASN A 289 23.86 -5.65 11.53
C ASN A 289 22.97 -5.35 12.74
N MET A 290 22.77 -6.38 13.57
CA MET A 290 21.96 -6.30 14.78
C MET A 290 22.43 -5.25 15.80
N ALA A 291 23.74 -4.94 15.83
CA ALA A 291 24.30 -3.98 16.78
C ALA A 291 23.80 -2.55 16.58
N LEU A 292 23.36 -2.19 15.35
CA LEU A 292 22.89 -0.85 15.00
C LEU A 292 21.38 -0.67 15.21
N ARG A 293 20.62 -1.73 15.48
CA ARG A 293 19.15 -1.66 15.57
C ARG A 293 18.68 -0.75 16.69
N ASP A 294 19.21 -0.95 17.90
CA ASP A 294 18.87 -0.12 19.05
C ASP A 294 19.30 1.33 18.85
N GLU A 295 20.44 1.55 18.18
CA GLU A 295 20.94 2.89 17.86
C GLU A 295 19.94 3.64 16.96
N VAL A 296 19.44 3.01 15.90
CA VAL A 296 18.42 3.61 15.02
C VAL A 296 17.15 3.96 15.79
N TYR A 297 16.64 3.05 16.64
CA TYR A 297 15.49 3.33 17.49
C TYR A 297 15.74 4.53 18.43
N CYS A 298 16.90 4.56 19.08
CA CYS A 298 17.28 5.64 19.99
C CYS A 298 17.38 6.98 19.27
N GLN A 299 18.00 7.01 18.08
CA GLN A 299 18.14 8.21 17.27
C GLN A 299 16.79 8.78 16.81
N ILE A 300 15.87 7.93 16.34
CA ILE A 300 14.52 8.35 15.94
C ILE A 300 13.75 8.90 17.16
N MET A 301 13.70 8.14 18.27
CA MET A 301 13.00 8.56 19.49
C MET A 301 13.60 9.83 20.11
N LYS A 302 14.92 10.02 20.02
CA LYS A 302 15.62 11.25 20.42
C LYS A 302 15.08 12.44 19.63
N GLN A 303 15.04 12.35 18.30
CA GLN A 303 14.57 13.45 17.44
C GLN A 303 13.09 13.77 17.62
N MET A 304 12.31 12.83 18.14
CA MET A 304 10.90 13.03 18.49
C MET A 304 10.68 13.54 19.92
N THR A 305 11.73 13.64 20.74
CA THR A 305 11.64 14.08 22.14
C THR A 305 11.98 15.55 22.27
N SER A 306 11.06 16.36 22.81
CA SER A 306 11.21 17.83 22.95
C SER A 306 11.35 18.58 21.62
N ASN A 307 10.81 18.00 20.54
CA ASN A 307 10.75 18.63 19.22
C ASN A 307 9.40 19.33 19.04
N ASN A 308 9.44 20.62 18.70
CA ASN A 308 8.24 21.44 18.52
C ASN A 308 7.87 21.64 17.03
N ASN A 309 8.70 21.16 16.10
CA ASN A 309 8.44 21.27 14.67
C ASN A 309 7.49 20.13 14.23
N ARG A 310 6.25 20.48 13.87
CA ARG A 310 5.23 19.48 13.49
C ARG A 310 5.61 18.68 12.25
N PHE A 311 6.18 19.34 11.23
CA PHE A 311 6.65 18.65 10.02
C PHE A 311 7.71 17.59 10.36
N SER A 312 8.71 17.97 11.15
CA SER A 312 9.77 17.06 11.60
C SER A 312 9.20 15.89 12.42
N LEU A 313 8.26 16.15 13.33
CA LEU A 313 7.57 15.10 14.09
C LEU A 313 6.80 14.13 13.20
N ASP A 314 6.05 14.63 12.22
CA ASP A 314 5.28 13.78 11.29
C ASP A 314 6.23 12.86 10.51
N GLN A 315 7.36 13.37 10.02
CA GLN A 315 8.41 12.55 9.37
C GLN A 315 9.07 11.55 10.33
N GLY A 316 9.31 11.96 11.58
CA GLY A 316 9.83 11.06 12.63
C GLY A 316 8.90 9.88 12.92
N TRP A 317 7.58 10.11 12.91
CA TRP A 317 6.60 9.04 13.02
C TRP A 317 6.62 8.08 11.82
N GLN A 318 6.83 8.57 10.60
CA GLN A 318 6.99 7.72 9.42
C GLN A 318 8.23 6.82 9.56
N LEU A 319 9.37 7.38 9.99
CA LEU A 319 10.59 6.61 10.25
C LEU A 319 10.39 5.55 11.35
N LEU A 320 9.71 5.91 12.45
CA LEU A 320 9.42 4.96 13.53
C LEU A 320 8.49 3.84 13.06
N TRP A 321 7.48 4.15 12.24
CA TRP A 321 6.56 3.17 11.65
C TRP A 321 7.26 2.17 10.73
N LEU A 322 8.20 2.65 9.90
CA LEU A 322 9.07 1.81 9.08
C LEU A 322 9.95 0.92 9.98
N CYS A 323 10.64 1.51 10.95
CA CYS A 323 11.54 0.80 11.88
C CYS A 323 10.83 -0.35 12.61
N CYS A 324 9.65 -0.10 13.17
CA CYS A 324 8.83 -1.10 13.88
C CYS A 324 8.45 -2.31 13.02
N GLY A 325 8.37 -2.15 11.69
CA GLY A 325 8.08 -3.25 10.77
C GLY A 325 9.32 -4.01 10.27
N LEU A 326 10.50 -3.41 10.33
CA LEU A 326 11.73 -4.06 9.85
C LEU A 326 12.32 -5.00 10.89
N PHE A 327 12.47 -4.54 12.13
CA PHE A 327 13.09 -5.31 13.21
C PHE A 327 12.65 -4.80 14.58
N PRO A 328 12.52 -5.69 15.59
CA PRO A 328 12.30 -5.26 16.96
C PRO A 328 13.57 -4.68 17.59
N PRO A 329 13.46 -3.77 18.58
CA PRO A 329 14.57 -3.38 19.45
C PRO A 329 14.98 -4.54 20.37
N SER A 330 16.14 -4.45 21.00
CA SER A 330 16.59 -5.41 22.00
C SER A 330 15.68 -5.44 23.23
N GLN A 331 15.79 -6.49 24.04
CA GLN A 331 15.02 -6.60 25.29
C GLN A 331 15.27 -5.44 26.25
N ALA A 332 16.49 -4.89 26.27
CA ALA A 332 16.82 -3.75 27.13
C ALA A 332 16.04 -2.48 26.71
N LEU A 333 15.96 -2.22 25.41
CA LEU A 333 15.28 -1.04 24.87
C LEU A 333 13.76 -1.24 24.71
N LEU A 334 13.28 -2.47 24.55
CA LEU A 334 11.88 -2.79 24.25
C LEU A 334 10.88 -2.17 25.24
N LYS A 335 11.18 -2.23 26.55
CA LYS A 335 10.32 -1.64 27.59
C LYS A 335 10.18 -0.13 27.41
N HIS A 336 11.26 0.54 27.03
CA HIS A 336 11.30 1.99 26.82
C HIS A 336 10.61 2.38 25.52
N ALA A 337 10.83 1.63 24.43
CA ALA A 337 10.17 1.85 23.14
C ALA A 337 8.64 1.67 23.24
N LYS A 338 8.16 0.62 23.94
CA LYS A 338 6.72 0.44 24.19
C LYS A 338 6.12 1.61 24.97
N ARG A 339 6.75 2.00 26.09
CA ARG A 339 6.27 3.12 26.92
C ARG A 339 6.32 4.46 26.16
N PHE A 340 7.30 4.64 25.28
CA PHE A 340 7.40 5.80 24.39
C PHE A 340 6.18 5.93 23.48
N LEU A 341 5.74 4.83 22.88
CA LEU A 341 4.54 4.75 22.03
C LEU A 341 3.25 4.90 22.84
N GLU A 342 3.13 4.20 23.98
CA GLU A 342 1.93 4.19 24.82
C GLU A 342 1.59 5.55 25.44
N THR A 343 2.60 6.38 25.72
CA THR A 343 2.39 7.75 26.23
C THR A 343 2.07 8.76 25.13
N ARG A 344 2.11 8.34 23.85
CA ARG A 344 1.83 9.18 22.67
C ARG A 344 0.65 8.66 21.86
N ARG A 345 -0.32 7.96 22.48
CA ARG A 345 -1.52 7.39 21.84
C ARG A 345 -2.37 8.39 21.04
N ARG A 346 -2.24 9.69 21.30
CA ARG A 346 -2.95 10.74 20.55
C ARG A 346 -2.36 10.98 19.15
N GLU A 347 -1.13 10.52 18.90
CA GLU A 347 -0.50 10.65 17.59
C GLU A 347 -1.03 9.56 16.64
N PRO A 348 -1.36 9.90 15.36
CA PRO A 348 -2.07 8.98 14.46
C PRO A 348 -1.38 7.64 14.23
N LEU A 349 -0.05 7.61 14.17
CA LEU A 349 0.73 6.41 13.88
C LEU A 349 1.15 5.62 15.14
N ALA A 350 0.86 6.11 16.35
CA ALA A 350 1.37 5.50 17.59
C ALA A 350 0.78 4.11 17.85
N SER A 351 -0.52 3.91 17.61
CA SER A 351 -1.20 2.62 17.72
C SER A 351 -0.62 1.59 16.76
N ASP A 352 -0.49 1.97 15.49
CA ASP A 352 0.04 1.11 14.43
C ASP A 352 1.51 0.76 14.68
N CYS A 353 2.32 1.72 15.13
CA CYS A 353 3.70 1.45 15.54
C CYS A 353 3.76 0.41 16.67
N LEU A 354 2.87 0.51 17.66
CA LEU A 354 2.83 -0.44 18.77
C LEU A 354 2.40 -1.83 18.31
N GLN A 355 1.39 -1.92 17.44
CA GLN A 355 0.95 -3.19 16.86
C GLN A 355 2.06 -3.83 16.02
N ARG A 356 2.74 -3.05 15.17
CA ARG A 356 3.86 -3.51 14.35
C ARG A 356 5.04 -3.97 15.20
N LEU A 357 5.38 -3.23 16.23
CA LEU A 357 6.41 -3.60 17.21
C LEU A 357 6.08 -4.93 17.90
N GLN A 358 4.80 -5.16 18.26
CA GLN A 358 4.37 -6.42 18.85
C GLN A 358 4.43 -7.58 17.85
N ALA A 359 4.02 -7.34 16.60
CA ALA A 359 4.09 -8.33 15.54
C ALA A 359 5.54 -8.71 15.19
N SER A 360 6.46 -7.75 15.14
CA SER A 360 7.87 -7.98 14.79
C SER A 360 8.63 -8.80 15.83
N LEU A 361 8.15 -8.88 17.08
CA LEU A 361 8.72 -9.79 18.09
C LEU A 361 8.46 -11.28 17.80
N ARG A 362 7.43 -11.60 17.01
CA ARG A 362 7.05 -12.98 16.67
C ARG A 362 7.61 -13.44 15.33
N MET A 363 8.20 -12.52 14.57
CA MET A 363 8.65 -12.72 13.20
C MET A 363 10.16 -12.55 13.11
N GLU A 364 10.78 -13.19 12.12
CA GLU A 364 12.19 -12.93 11.83
C GLU A 364 12.38 -11.52 11.27
N PRO A 365 13.43 -10.78 11.68
CA PRO A 365 13.73 -9.47 11.13
C PRO A 365 13.87 -9.47 9.59
N ARG A 366 13.43 -8.38 8.96
CA ARG A 366 13.67 -8.12 7.53
C ARG A 366 15.16 -8.07 7.24
N LYS A 367 15.57 -8.57 6.07
CA LYS A 367 16.98 -8.60 5.65
C LYS A 367 17.38 -7.35 4.86
N LEU A 368 16.42 -6.70 4.20
CA LEU A 368 16.66 -5.52 3.38
C LEU A 368 15.87 -4.30 3.91
N PRO A 369 16.33 -3.07 3.60
CA PRO A 369 15.62 -1.84 3.94
C PRO A 369 14.24 -1.75 3.25
N PRO A 370 13.39 -0.77 3.64
CA PRO A 370 12.06 -0.61 3.06
C PRO A 370 12.06 -0.53 1.54
N HIS A 371 11.02 -1.09 0.92
CA HIS A 371 10.79 -0.93 -0.51
C HIS A 371 10.12 0.44 -0.81
N GLN A 372 10.30 0.98 -2.03
CA GLN A 372 9.68 2.26 -2.46
C GLN A 372 8.18 2.32 -2.15
N VAL A 373 7.45 1.24 -2.42
CA VAL A 373 6.00 1.13 -2.17
C VAL A 373 5.66 1.30 -0.68
N GLU A 374 6.51 0.83 0.24
CA GLU A 374 6.30 1.01 1.68
C GLU A 374 6.50 2.49 2.08
N ILE A 375 7.44 3.17 1.42
CA ILE A 375 7.74 4.59 1.65
C ILE A 375 6.63 5.48 1.09
N ASP A 376 6.18 5.21 -0.15
CA ASP A 376 5.12 5.97 -0.80
C ASP A 376 3.82 5.93 0.02
N ALA A 377 3.46 4.77 0.55
CA ALA A 377 2.26 4.59 1.36
C ALA A 377 2.30 5.44 2.64
N ILE A 378 3.42 5.36 3.39
CA ILE A 378 3.52 6.08 4.67
C ILE A 378 3.69 7.58 4.48
N GLN A 379 4.31 8.03 3.37
CA GLN A 379 4.37 9.45 3.01
C GLN A 379 2.98 10.03 2.70
N GLN A 380 2.06 9.21 2.20
CA GLN A 380 0.64 9.57 2.02
C GLN A 380 -0.20 9.37 3.30
N SER A 381 0.45 9.10 4.44
CA SER A 381 -0.20 8.81 5.73
C SER A 381 -1.12 7.59 5.69
N SER A 382 -0.86 6.63 4.80
CA SER A 382 -1.56 5.35 4.74
C SER A 382 -0.74 4.26 5.42
N THR A 383 -1.33 3.57 6.39
CA THR A 383 -0.71 2.40 7.04
C THR A 383 -1.04 1.09 6.33
N GLN A 384 -2.03 1.11 5.42
CA GLN A 384 -2.37 -0.02 4.55
C GLN A 384 -1.66 0.14 3.22
N ILE A 385 -1.02 -0.93 2.77
CA ILE A 385 -0.30 -0.98 1.50
C ILE A 385 -1.00 -1.99 0.61
N PHE A 386 -1.30 -1.56 -0.61
CA PHE A 386 -1.96 -2.39 -1.61
C PHE A 386 -1.03 -2.64 -2.79
N HIS A 387 -0.96 -3.88 -3.25
CA HIS A 387 -0.15 -4.26 -4.40
C HIS A 387 -1.01 -4.99 -5.43
N LYS A 388 -0.87 -4.56 -6.70
CA LYS A 388 -1.52 -5.19 -7.85
C LYS A 388 -0.84 -6.52 -8.19
N VAL A 389 -1.63 -7.56 -8.41
CA VAL A 389 -1.21 -8.90 -8.83
C VAL A 389 -1.96 -9.26 -10.10
N ARG A 390 -1.23 -9.65 -11.14
CA ARG A 390 -1.78 -10.05 -12.44
C ARG A 390 -1.94 -11.56 -12.54
N PHE A 391 -2.92 -11.99 -13.31
CA PHE A 391 -3.21 -13.40 -13.57
C PHE A 391 -2.93 -13.77 -15.03
N PRO A 392 -2.82 -15.07 -15.37
CA PRO A 392 -2.51 -15.52 -16.73
C PRO A 392 -3.58 -15.18 -17.79
N ASN A 393 -4.82 -14.95 -17.40
CA ASN A 393 -5.92 -14.54 -18.28
C ASN A 393 -5.95 -13.02 -18.54
N ASP A 394 -4.85 -12.31 -18.30
CA ASP A 394 -4.69 -10.86 -18.45
C ASP A 394 -5.57 -9.99 -17.53
N THR A 395 -6.22 -10.56 -16.52
CA THR A 395 -6.88 -9.78 -15.46
C THR A 395 -5.90 -9.45 -14.33
N ASP A 396 -6.28 -8.50 -13.48
CA ASP A 396 -5.51 -8.13 -12.29
C ASP A 396 -6.40 -7.80 -11.10
N GLU A 397 -5.87 -8.05 -9.91
CA GLU A 397 -6.53 -7.80 -8.64
C GLU A 397 -5.57 -7.11 -7.67
N VAL A 398 -6.14 -6.38 -6.71
CA VAL A 398 -5.37 -5.65 -5.71
C VAL A 398 -5.47 -6.38 -4.36
N PHE A 399 -4.30 -6.59 -3.74
CA PHE A 399 -4.16 -7.29 -2.47
C PHE A 399 -3.46 -6.41 -1.44
N GLU A 400 -3.93 -6.46 -0.19
CA GLU A 400 -3.25 -5.83 0.93
C GLU A 400 -1.98 -6.63 1.27
N VAL A 401 -0.84 -5.92 1.39
CA VAL A 401 0.45 -6.50 1.74
C VAL A 401 1.10 -5.68 2.85
N GLY A 402 1.37 -6.29 4.00
CA GLY A 402 2.16 -5.67 5.07
C GLY A 402 3.67 -5.86 4.88
N THR A 403 4.46 -5.05 5.60
CA THR A 403 5.93 -5.16 5.69
C THR A 403 6.43 -6.55 6.11
N SER A 404 5.64 -7.30 6.88
CA SER A 404 5.94 -8.65 7.35
C SER A 404 5.31 -9.77 6.52
N THR A 405 4.66 -9.46 5.39
CA THR A 405 4.00 -10.46 4.55
C THR A 405 5.03 -11.37 3.90
N ARG A 406 4.95 -12.69 4.15
CA ARG A 406 5.74 -13.68 3.42
C ARG A 406 5.02 -14.06 2.14
N ILE A 407 5.78 -14.55 1.15
CA ILE A 407 5.21 -15.02 -0.12
C ILE A 407 4.15 -16.10 0.09
N ARG A 408 4.39 -17.05 1.02
CA ARG A 408 3.39 -18.08 1.36
C ARG A 408 2.06 -17.50 1.85
N ASP A 409 2.12 -16.43 2.65
CA ASP A 409 0.94 -15.83 3.26
C ASP A 409 0.14 -15.12 2.15
N LEU A 410 0.84 -14.44 1.25
CA LEU A 410 0.22 -13.81 0.08
C LEU A 410 -0.41 -14.85 -0.86
N ILE A 411 0.24 -16.00 -1.10
CA ILE A 411 -0.34 -17.10 -1.88
C ILE A 411 -1.65 -17.59 -1.26
N GLN A 412 -1.69 -17.77 0.06
CA GLN A 412 -2.90 -18.21 0.77
C GLN A 412 -4.01 -17.15 0.71
N THR A 413 -3.68 -15.87 0.89
CA THR A 413 -4.63 -14.76 0.76
C THR A 413 -5.23 -14.69 -0.64
N ILE A 414 -4.41 -14.83 -1.69
CA ILE A 414 -4.89 -14.83 -3.08
C ILE A 414 -5.77 -16.05 -3.34
N ALA A 415 -5.33 -17.25 -2.95
CA ALA A 415 -6.10 -18.47 -3.15
C ALA A 415 -7.46 -18.41 -2.44
N GLY A 416 -7.51 -17.87 -1.21
CA GLY A 416 -8.75 -17.66 -0.46
C GLY A 416 -9.67 -16.63 -1.12
N LYS A 417 -9.13 -15.50 -1.60
CA LYS A 417 -9.94 -14.46 -2.27
C LYS A 417 -10.55 -14.95 -3.59
N LEU A 418 -9.81 -15.78 -4.32
CA LEU A 418 -10.24 -16.35 -5.60
C LEU A 418 -11.04 -17.66 -5.46
N ASN A 419 -11.35 -18.08 -4.22
CA ASN A 419 -12.06 -19.33 -3.92
C ASN A 419 -11.41 -20.59 -4.54
N LEU A 420 -10.09 -20.63 -4.63
CA LEU A 420 -9.36 -21.81 -5.14
C LEU A 420 -9.41 -22.93 -4.11
N ALA A 421 -9.46 -24.18 -4.58
CA ALA A 421 -9.49 -25.37 -3.72
C ALA A 421 -8.22 -25.51 -2.87
N SER A 422 -7.06 -25.08 -3.39
CA SER A 422 -5.78 -25.01 -2.66
C SER A 422 -4.82 -24.01 -3.31
N GLY A 423 -3.97 -23.39 -2.49
CA GLY A 423 -2.80 -22.62 -2.95
C GLY A 423 -1.62 -23.49 -3.39
N ASP A 424 -1.71 -24.82 -3.27
CA ASP A 424 -0.61 -25.73 -3.56
C ASP A 424 -0.22 -25.74 -5.05
N GLY A 425 1.08 -25.59 -5.29
CA GLY A 425 1.68 -25.53 -6.61
C GLY A 425 1.53 -24.17 -7.31
N PHE A 426 0.85 -23.19 -6.70
CA PHE A 426 0.89 -21.80 -7.12
C PHE A 426 2.11 -21.07 -6.58
N SER A 427 2.53 -20.02 -7.27
CA SER A 427 3.65 -19.18 -6.86
C SER A 427 3.44 -17.74 -7.32
N ILE A 428 4.14 -16.83 -6.64
CA ILE A 428 4.30 -15.45 -7.08
C ILE A 428 5.51 -15.36 -8.01
N PHE A 429 5.37 -14.58 -9.09
CA PHE A 429 6.41 -14.29 -10.05
C PHE A 429 6.57 -12.79 -10.22
N VAL A 430 7.78 -12.34 -10.52
CA VAL A 430 8.10 -10.95 -10.82
C VAL A 430 8.66 -10.86 -12.23
N LYS A 431 8.00 -10.09 -13.07
CA LYS A 431 8.42 -9.73 -14.42
C LYS A 431 9.09 -8.37 -14.38
N THR A 432 10.37 -8.33 -14.74
CA THR A 432 11.13 -7.12 -15.05
C THR A 432 11.37 -7.07 -16.57
N PRO A 433 11.92 -5.98 -17.13
CA PRO A 433 12.27 -5.93 -18.56
C PRO A 433 13.21 -7.08 -18.98
N ASP A 434 14.11 -7.49 -18.10
CA ASP A 434 15.18 -8.44 -18.42
C ASP A 434 14.89 -9.87 -17.97
N LYS A 435 14.04 -10.06 -16.95
CA LYS A 435 13.86 -11.36 -16.27
C LYS A 435 12.43 -11.62 -15.83
N PHE A 436 12.11 -12.90 -15.72
CA PHE A 436 10.87 -13.41 -15.14
C PHE A 436 11.21 -14.47 -14.07
N LEU A 437 11.06 -14.11 -12.79
CA LEU A 437 11.57 -14.88 -11.64
C LEU A 437 10.43 -15.31 -10.74
N SER A 438 10.42 -16.56 -10.25
CA SER A 438 9.53 -16.96 -9.16
C SER A 438 10.11 -16.54 -7.82
N LEU A 439 9.24 -16.22 -6.86
CA LEU A 439 9.65 -15.86 -5.51
C LEU A 439 9.60 -17.07 -4.57
N ASN A 440 10.53 -17.13 -3.63
CA ASN A 440 10.57 -18.19 -2.63
C ASN A 440 9.49 -17.96 -1.56
N GLU A 441 8.70 -19.01 -1.28
CA GLU A 441 7.60 -19.00 -0.31
C GLU A 441 7.99 -18.54 1.10
N THR A 442 9.25 -18.75 1.49
CA THR A 442 9.73 -18.41 2.83
C THR A 442 10.10 -16.94 3.01
N ASP A 443 10.37 -16.25 1.91
CA ASP A 443 10.93 -14.90 1.94
C ASP A 443 9.83 -13.85 2.13
N TYR A 444 10.24 -12.68 2.64
CA TYR A 444 9.34 -11.53 2.72
C TYR A 444 9.10 -10.95 1.33
N PHE A 445 7.84 -10.58 1.04
CA PHE A 445 7.45 -10.05 -0.26
C PHE A 445 8.30 -8.85 -0.68
N PHE A 446 8.46 -7.87 0.22
CA PHE A 446 9.25 -6.68 -0.07
C PHE A 446 10.77 -6.92 -0.11
N ASP A 447 11.31 -7.91 0.62
CA ASP A 447 12.73 -8.29 0.48
C ASP A 447 12.98 -8.90 -0.91
N SER A 448 12.09 -9.79 -1.36
CA SER A 448 12.17 -10.39 -2.70
C SER A 448 12.08 -9.35 -3.81
N LEU A 449 11.13 -8.41 -3.72
CA LEU A 449 11.02 -7.31 -4.68
C LEU A 449 12.28 -6.46 -4.69
N ARG A 450 12.79 -6.09 -3.51
CA ARG A 450 13.98 -5.25 -3.37
C ARG A 450 15.23 -5.90 -3.95
N GLN A 451 15.44 -7.19 -3.68
CA GLN A 451 16.56 -7.93 -4.24
C GLN A 451 16.55 -7.92 -5.78
N ILE A 452 15.38 -8.05 -6.39
CA ILE A 452 15.21 -8.07 -7.85
C ILE A 452 15.43 -6.67 -8.45
N THR A 453 14.84 -5.63 -7.85
CA THR A 453 14.97 -4.26 -8.35
C THR A 453 16.41 -3.75 -8.20
N ASP A 454 17.06 -3.98 -7.06
CA ASP A 454 18.47 -3.60 -6.84
C ASP A 454 19.40 -4.32 -7.82
N TRP A 455 19.18 -5.61 -8.08
CA TRP A 455 19.96 -6.37 -9.06
C TRP A 455 19.80 -5.80 -10.48
N SER A 456 18.57 -5.46 -10.88
CA SER A 456 18.30 -4.85 -12.19
C SER A 456 18.93 -3.46 -12.31
N MET A 457 18.87 -2.64 -11.25
CA MET A 457 19.54 -1.33 -11.21
C MET A 457 21.06 -1.46 -11.36
N LYS A 458 21.70 -2.39 -10.63
CA LYS A 458 23.15 -2.63 -10.75
C LYS A 458 23.54 -3.02 -12.18
N SER A 459 22.77 -3.92 -12.81
CA SER A 459 22.99 -4.33 -14.20
C SER A 459 22.89 -3.16 -15.19
N LYS A 460 21.94 -2.24 -14.98
CA LYS A 460 21.71 -1.06 -15.84
C LYS A 460 22.68 0.10 -15.59
N ARG A 461 23.14 0.33 -14.36
CA ARG A 461 24.15 1.37 -14.05
C ARG A 461 25.47 1.10 -14.77
N THR A 462 25.81 -0.16 -15.02
CA THR A 462 26.94 -0.54 -15.88
C THR A 462 26.75 -0.19 -17.36
N ARG A 463 25.52 0.12 -17.81
CA ARG A 463 25.19 0.43 -19.21
C ARG A 463 24.86 1.91 -19.47
N ASP A 464 24.05 2.57 -18.62
CA ASP A 464 23.42 3.86 -19.01
C ASP A 464 23.47 5.00 -17.96
N GLY A 465 24.30 4.95 -16.91
CA GLY A 465 24.71 6.14 -16.14
C GLY A 465 23.64 6.98 -15.40
N GLY A 466 22.33 6.68 -15.48
CA GLY A 466 21.25 7.45 -14.84
C GLY A 466 20.55 6.72 -13.67
N PRO A 467 19.76 7.43 -12.84
CA PRO A 467 18.89 6.81 -11.84
C PRO A 467 17.72 6.10 -12.54
N VAL A 468 17.69 4.77 -12.47
CA VAL A 468 16.71 3.95 -13.19
C VAL A 468 15.66 3.43 -12.22
N ASN A 469 14.44 3.96 -12.25
CA ASN A 469 13.31 3.29 -11.62
C ASN A 469 13.01 2.02 -12.42
N VAL A 470 13.13 0.84 -11.79
CA VAL A 470 12.94 -0.44 -12.48
C VAL A 470 11.46 -0.78 -12.44
N SER A 471 10.78 -0.68 -13.58
CA SER A 471 9.40 -1.16 -13.69
C SER A 471 9.36 -2.68 -13.51
N TYR A 472 8.39 -3.16 -12.74
CA TYR A 472 8.14 -4.58 -12.55
C TYR A 472 6.65 -4.86 -12.48
N LEU A 473 6.27 -6.11 -12.78
CA LEU A 473 4.91 -6.62 -12.63
C LEU A 473 4.94 -7.88 -11.78
N VAL A 474 3.96 -8.02 -10.89
CA VAL A 474 3.78 -9.21 -10.05
C VAL A 474 2.70 -10.08 -10.65
N TYR A 475 2.98 -11.37 -10.82
CA TYR A 475 2.06 -12.38 -11.35
C TYR A 475 1.82 -13.46 -10.31
N PHE A 476 0.59 -13.97 -10.23
CA PHE A 476 0.27 -15.19 -9.49
C PHE A 476 -0.12 -16.27 -10.50
N MET A 477 0.60 -17.39 -10.51
CA MET A 477 0.42 -18.43 -11.53
C MET A 477 0.71 -19.82 -10.97
N ARG A 478 0.20 -20.86 -11.63
CA ARG A 478 0.57 -22.25 -11.31
C ARG A 478 2.01 -22.53 -11.77
N LYS A 479 2.87 -22.84 -10.82
CA LYS A 479 4.28 -23.22 -11.03
C LYS A 479 4.43 -24.74 -11.14
N LEU A 480 3.87 -25.48 -10.20
CA LEU A 480 3.97 -26.93 -10.11
C LEU A 480 2.62 -27.58 -10.44
N TRP A 481 2.64 -28.56 -11.34
CA TRP A 481 1.45 -29.20 -11.90
C TRP A 481 1.24 -30.59 -11.30
N PHE A 482 1.08 -30.64 -9.98
CA PHE A 482 0.71 -31.84 -9.23
C PHE A 482 -0.71 -31.68 -8.66
N ASN A 483 -1.43 -32.80 -8.51
CA ASN A 483 -2.83 -32.82 -8.05
C ASN A 483 -3.81 -31.94 -8.84
N VAL A 484 -3.49 -31.63 -10.10
CA VAL A 484 -4.35 -30.88 -11.02
C VAL A 484 -5.26 -31.86 -11.75
N TYR A 485 -6.58 -31.67 -11.63
CA TYR A 485 -7.60 -32.49 -12.30
C TYR A 485 -8.66 -31.56 -12.91
N PRO A 486 -8.68 -31.38 -14.24
CA PRO A 486 -9.64 -30.49 -14.88
C PRO A 486 -11.10 -30.83 -14.54
N GLY A 487 -11.86 -29.81 -14.16
CA GLY A 487 -13.24 -29.87 -13.70
C GLY A 487 -13.41 -30.00 -12.18
N ARG A 488 -12.32 -30.16 -11.42
CA ARG A 488 -12.38 -30.23 -9.94
C ARG A 488 -12.40 -28.84 -9.29
N ASP A 489 -11.71 -27.89 -9.90
CA ASP A 489 -11.59 -26.50 -9.44
C ASP A 489 -11.78 -25.61 -10.67
N LEU A 490 -13.03 -25.19 -10.92
CA LEU A 490 -13.41 -24.45 -12.12
C LEU A 490 -12.73 -23.08 -12.16
N GLU A 491 -12.66 -22.37 -11.03
CA GLU A 491 -11.95 -21.09 -10.93
C GLU A 491 -10.47 -21.27 -11.29
N ALA A 492 -9.82 -22.32 -10.79
CA ALA A 492 -8.43 -22.59 -11.15
C ALA A 492 -8.27 -22.92 -12.65
N ASP A 493 -9.21 -23.66 -13.22
CA ASP A 493 -9.23 -24.03 -14.64
C ASP A 493 -9.33 -22.79 -15.55
N HIS A 494 -10.25 -21.88 -15.23
CA HIS A 494 -10.50 -20.67 -16.02
C HIS A 494 -9.40 -19.61 -15.85
N LEU A 495 -9.00 -19.31 -14.61
CA LEU A 495 -8.05 -18.23 -14.33
C LEU A 495 -6.60 -18.63 -14.61
N PHE A 496 -6.24 -19.91 -14.47
CA PHE A 496 -4.85 -20.36 -14.50
C PHE A 496 -4.61 -21.49 -15.49
N HIS A 497 -5.31 -22.61 -15.40
CA HIS A 497 -4.89 -23.80 -16.16
C HIS A 497 -5.04 -23.61 -17.66
N PHE A 498 -6.20 -23.14 -18.11
CA PHE A 498 -6.47 -22.85 -19.53
C PHE A 498 -5.53 -21.78 -20.12
N PRO A 499 -5.44 -20.56 -19.54
CA PRO A 499 -4.57 -19.52 -20.09
C PRO A 499 -3.08 -19.87 -20.00
N GLN A 500 -2.65 -20.77 -19.11
CA GLN A 500 -1.26 -21.23 -19.06
C GLN A 500 -0.95 -22.37 -20.05
N GLU A 501 -1.88 -23.29 -20.32
CA GLU A 501 -1.67 -24.41 -21.25
C GLU A 501 -1.96 -24.03 -22.71
N LEU A 502 -2.93 -23.14 -22.98
CA LEU A 502 -3.29 -22.74 -24.33
C LEU A 502 -2.09 -22.23 -25.15
N PRO A 503 -1.23 -21.32 -24.65
CA PRO A 503 -0.04 -20.89 -25.39
C PRO A 503 0.97 -22.02 -25.65
N LYS A 504 1.03 -23.05 -24.79
CA LYS A 504 1.92 -24.20 -24.98
C LYS A 504 1.41 -25.12 -26.09
N TYR A 505 0.09 -25.32 -26.13
CA TYR A 505 -0.60 -25.98 -27.24
C TYR A 505 -0.38 -25.23 -28.57
N LEU A 506 -0.64 -23.92 -28.62
CA LEU A 506 -0.52 -23.13 -29.84
C LEU A 506 0.93 -23.03 -30.36
N ARG A 507 1.93 -23.12 -29.48
CA ARG A 507 3.34 -23.23 -29.88
C ARG A 507 3.71 -24.59 -30.46
N GLY A 508 2.86 -25.59 -30.34
CA GLY A 508 3.11 -26.94 -30.84
C GLY A 508 4.04 -27.74 -29.95
N TYR A 509 4.04 -27.55 -28.63
CA TYR A 509 4.91 -28.32 -27.73
C TYR A 509 4.44 -29.75 -27.46
N HIS A 510 3.24 -30.10 -27.95
CA HIS A 510 2.63 -31.41 -27.73
C HIS A 510 2.55 -32.17 -29.05
N LYS A 511 2.59 -33.51 -28.95
CA LYS A 511 2.30 -34.39 -30.08
C LYS A 511 0.78 -34.54 -30.19
N CYS A 512 0.21 -34.07 -31.28
CA CYS A 512 -1.23 -34.04 -31.51
C CYS A 512 -1.60 -34.81 -32.78
N THR A 513 -2.72 -35.54 -32.78
CA THR A 513 -3.29 -36.08 -34.01
C THR A 513 -4.11 -35.02 -34.76
N LYS A 514 -4.44 -35.26 -36.03
CA LYS A 514 -5.33 -34.36 -36.79
C LYS A 514 -6.72 -34.26 -36.15
N GLU A 515 -7.24 -35.36 -35.63
CA GLU A 515 -8.54 -35.41 -34.95
C GLU A 515 -8.53 -34.58 -33.66
N ASP A 516 -7.47 -34.70 -32.84
CA ASP A 516 -7.31 -33.89 -31.64
C ASP A 516 -7.31 -32.40 -31.96
N MET A 517 -6.55 -32.00 -32.99
CA MET A 517 -6.45 -30.60 -33.41
C MET A 517 -7.78 -30.04 -33.88
N VAL A 518 -8.57 -30.80 -34.66
CA VAL A 518 -9.90 -30.38 -35.10
C VAL A 518 -10.85 -30.24 -33.91
N ASN A 519 -10.85 -31.21 -32.99
CA ASN A 519 -11.69 -31.16 -31.79
C ASN A 519 -11.33 -29.98 -30.88
N ILE A 520 -10.05 -29.78 -30.60
CA ILE A 520 -9.56 -28.65 -29.81
C ILE A 520 -9.86 -27.33 -30.50
N ALA A 521 -9.65 -27.20 -31.81
CA ALA A 521 -9.95 -25.97 -32.54
C ALA A 521 -11.44 -25.61 -32.48
N ALA A 522 -12.35 -26.60 -32.51
CA ALA A 522 -13.77 -26.38 -32.30
C ALA A 522 -14.10 -25.92 -30.87
N LEU A 523 -13.45 -26.51 -29.86
CA LEU A 523 -13.58 -26.06 -28.46
C LEU A 523 -13.07 -24.63 -28.28
N LEU A 524 -11.89 -24.29 -28.82
CA LEU A 524 -11.33 -22.94 -28.73
C LEU A 524 -12.16 -21.90 -29.47
N PHE A 525 -12.76 -22.27 -30.60
CA PHE A 525 -13.73 -21.42 -31.29
C PHE A 525 -14.95 -21.14 -30.41
N ARG A 526 -15.47 -22.16 -29.72
CA ARG A 526 -16.56 -22.02 -28.74
C ARG A 526 -16.15 -21.18 -27.52
N VAL A 527 -14.92 -21.30 -27.02
CA VAL A 527 -14.43 -20.42 -25.94
C VAL A 527 -14.46 -18.95 -26.37
N LYS A 528 -14.15 -18.67 -27.65
CA LYS A 528 -14.04 -17.29 -28.16
C LYS A 528 -15.39 -16.66 -28.56
N PHE A 529 -16.29 -17.45 -29.16
CA PHE A 529 -17.54 -16.94 -29.75
C PHE A 529 -18.81 -17.62 -29.21
N ASP A 530 -18.67 -18.50 -28.22
CA ASP A 530 -19.74 -19.28 -27.62
C ASP A 530 -20.65 -19.93 -28.68
N SER A 531 -21.93 -19.52 -28.75
CA SER A 531 -22.95 -20.07 -29.65
C SER A 531 -23.09 -19.29 -30.98
N ASP A 532 -22.26 -18.28 -31.24
CA ASP A 532 -22.36 -17.42 -32.43
C ASP A 532 -21.79 -18.08 -33.70
N LYS A 533 -22.68 -18.75 -34.44
CA LYS A 533 -22.37 -19.38 -35.73
C LYS A 533 -22.06 -18.37 -36.85
N THR A 534 -22.41 -17.09 -36.69
CA THR A 534 -22.10 -16.08 -37.72
C THR A 534 -20.59 -15.87 -37.87
N GLN A 535 -19.82 -16.20 -36.82
CA GLN A 535 -18.37 -16.07 -36.80
C GLN A 535 -17.63 -17.18 -37.56
N PHE A 536 -18.30 -18.19 -38.13
CA PHE A 536 -17.63 -19.24 -38.91
C PHE A 536 -16.81 -18.72 -40.09
N VAL A 537 -17.18 -17.56 -40.65
CA VAL A 537 -16.42 -16.88 -41.71
C VAL A 537 -15.05 -16.39 -41.23
N THR A 538 -14.86 -16.21 -39.92
CA THR A 538 -13.62 -15.72 -39.32
C THR A 538 -12.59 -16.83 -39.11
N ILE A 539 -13.00 -18.11 -39.09
CA ILE A 539 -12.12 -19.25 -38.77
C ILE A 539 -10.80 -19.21 -39.55
N PRO A 540 -10.78 -19.04 -40.89
CA PRO A 540 -9.53 -18.91 -41.67
C PRO A 540 -8.58 -17.81 -41.14
N LYS A 541 -9.12 -16.69 -40.65
CA LYS A 541 -8.35 -15.53 -40.20
C LYS A 541 -7.74 -15.74 -38.81
N ILE A 542 -8.36 -16.60 -37.99
CA ILE A 542 -7.95 -16.84 -36.60
C ILE A 542 -7.33 -18.22 -36.36
N LEU A 543 -6.98 -18.97 -37.43
CA LEU A 543 -6.40 -20.33 -37.28
C LEU A 543 -5.18 -20.38 -36.34
N LYS A 544 -4.36 -19.32 -36.31
CA LYS A 544 -3.20 -19.21 -35.40
C LYS A 544 -3.55 -19.19 -33.91
N GLU A 545 -4.82 -18.92 -33.58
CA GLU A 545 -5.35 -18.95 -32.22
C GLU A 545 -6.06 -20.27 -31.88
N LEU A 546 -6.27 -21.15 -32.88
CA LEU A 546 -7.04 -22.39 -32.74
C LEU A 546 -6.18 -23.66 -32.95
N VAL A 547 -5.14 -23.57 -33.77
CA VAL A 547 -4.32 -24.70 -34.24
C VAL A 547 -2.85 -24.43 -33.94
N PRO A 548 -2.04 -25.45 -33.59
CA PRO A 548 -0.61 -25.28 -33.35
C PRO A 548 0.12 -24.67 -34.55
N ASN A 549 1.04 -23.75 -34.28
CA ASN A 549 1.74 -22.97 -35.30
C ASN A 549 2.53 -23.83 -36.30
N ASP A 550 3.07 -24.97 -35.85
CA ASP A 550 3.81 -25.92 -36.69
C ASP A 550 2.88 -26.82 -37.54
N GLN A 551 1.57 -26.83 -37.26
CA GLN A 551 0.57 -27.66 -37.94
C GLN A 551 -0.42 -26.87 -38.82
N LEU A 552 -0.28 -25.54 -38.93
CA LEU A 552 -1.18 -24.70 -39.74
C LEU A 552 -1.30 -25.16 -41.20
N LYS A 553 -0.22 -25.73 -41.75
CA LYS A 553 -0.15 -26.22 -43.14
C LYS A 553 -0.53 -27.70 -43.30
N ALA A 554 -0.99 -28.37 -42.23
CA ALA A 554 -1.35 -29.79 -42.28
C ALA A 554 -2.60 -30.10 -43.13
N MET A 555 -3.43 -29.08 -43.37
CA MET A 555 -4.55 -29.08 -44.31
C MET A 555 -4.81 -27.65 -44.83
N SER A 556 -5.66 -27.51 -45.85
CA SER A 556 -6.00 -26.18 -46.38
C SER A 556 -6.84 -25.37 -45.40
N SER A 557 -6.84 -24.03 -45.52
CA SER A 557 -7.63 -23.17 -44.62
C SER A 557 -9.13 -23.44 -44.68
N GLU A 558 -9.67 -23.78 -45.85
CA GLU A 558 -11.09 -24.13 -46.01
C GLU A 558 -11.39 -25.54 -45.47
N GLU A 559 -10.44 -26.47 -45.54
CA GLU A 559 -10.57 -27.79 -44.94
C GLU A 559 -10.56 -27.73 -43.41
N TRP A 560 -9.67 -26.92 -42.82
CA TRP A 560 -9.73 -26.61 -41.39
C TRP A 560 -11.09 -26.08 -40.99
N LYS A 561 -11.57 -25.04 -41.69
CA LYS A 561 -12.87 -24.42 -41.44
C LYS A 561 -14.00 -25.45 -41.52
N LYS A 562 -14.05 -26.26 -42.58
CA LYS A 562 -15.07 -27.31 -42.77
C LYS A 562 -15.09 -28.29 -41.59
N ASN A 563 -13.91 -28.80 -41.20
CA ASN A 563 -13.78 -29.80 -40.14
C ASN A 563 -14.09 -29.23 -38.74
N ILE A 564 -13.67 -27.98 -38.48
CA ILE A 564 -13.96 -27.26 -37.24
C ILE A 564 -15.48 -27.03 -37.10
N ILE A 565 -16.15 -26.54 -38.15
CA ILE A 565 -17.61 -26.32 -38.14
C ILE A 565 -18.36 -27.64 -37.91
N ALA A 566 -17.95 -28.71 -38.60
CA ALA A 566 -18.57 -30.02 -38.44
C ALA A 566 -18.46 -30.53 -37.00
N THR A 567 -17.33 -30.31 -36.34
CA THR A 567 -17.09 -30.75 -34.96
C THR A 567 -17.78 -29.84 -33.94
N TYR A 568 -17.74 -28.53 -34.16
CA TYR A 568 -18.44 -27.53 -33.33
C TYR A 568 -19.95 -27.81 -33.30
N ASN A 569 -20.55 -28.17 -34.44
CA ASN A 569 -21.98 -28.50 -34.52
C ASN A 569 -22.33 -29.82 -33.82
N LYS A 570 -21.36 -30.69 -33.48
CA LYS A 570 -21.61 -31.89 -32.65
C LYS A 570 -21.64 -31.54 -31.16
N GLN A 571 -21.13 -30.38 -30.76
CA GLN A 571 -21.04 -29.90 -29.38
C GLN A 571 -22.26 -29.02 -29.00
N VAL A 572 -23.46 -29.37 -29.47
CA VAL A 572 -24.67 -28.55 -29.23
C VAL A 572 -24.96 -28.46 -27.72
N GLY A 573 -25.26 -27.25 -27.25
CA GLY A 573 -25.60 -26.99 -25.84
C GLY A 573 -24.39 -26.81 -24.91
N GLN A 574 -23.16 -27.03 -25.39
CA GLN A 574 -21.96 -26.80 -24.60
C GLN A 574 -21.67 -25.31 -24.45
N THR A 575 -21.43 -24.82 -23.24
CA THR A 575 -21.09 -23.41 -22.99
C THR A 575 -19.60 -23.13 -23.24
N ALA A 576 -19.22 -21.86 -23.38
CA ALA A 576 -17.81 -21.43 -23.41
C ALA A 576 -17.02 -21.93 -22.17
N GLU A 577 -17.63 -21.93 -20.99
CA GLU A 577 -16.99 -22.39 -19.75
C GLU A 577 -16.74 -23.91 -19.78
N GLU A 578 -17.74 -24.69 -20.18
CA GLU A 578 -17.58 -26.13 -20.36
C GLU A 578 -16.58 -26.48 -21.46
N ALA A 579 -16.45 -25.63 -22.49
CA ALA A 579 -15.46 -25.78 -23.55
C ALA A 579 -14.03 -25.61 -23.05
N VAL A 580 -13.78 -24.69 -22.11
CA VAL A 580 -12.49 -24.55 -21.40
C VAL A 580 -12.13 -25.84 -20.67
N VAL A 581 -13.07 -26.39 -19.89
CA VAL A 581 -12.84 -27.63 -19.13
C VAL A 581 -12.64 -28.81 -20.08
N ALA A 582 -13.41 -28.90 -21.17
CA ALA A 582 -13.27 -29.95 -22.18
C ALA A 582 -11.91 -29.87 -22.91
N PHE A 583 -11.42 -28.66 -23.19
CA PHE A 583 -10.07 -28.46 -23.73
C PHE A 583 -9.03 -29.03 -22.77
N LEU A 584 -9.09 -28.63 -21.48
CA LEU A 584 -8.17 -29.09 -20.46
C LEU A 584 -8.22 -30.62 -20.29
N LYS A 585 -9.41 -31.22 -20.26
CA LYS A 585 -9.59 -32.68 -20.21
C LYS A 585 -9.00 -33.41 -21.42
N SER A 586 -9.02 -32.78 -22.59
CA SER A 586 -8.44 -33.35 -23.81
C SER A 586 -6.91 -33.41 -23.69
N ILE A 587 -6.29 -32.30 -23.31
CA ILE A 587 -4.82 -32.21 -23.21
C ILE A 587 -4.24 -32.86 -21.95
N PHE A 588 -5.04 -33.00 -20.88
CA PHE A 588 -4.64 -33.64 -19.62
C PHE A 588 -4.15 -35.08 -19.79
N ARG A 589 -4.60 -35.77 -20.85
CA ARG A 589 -4.19 -37.13 -21.18
C ARG A 589 -2.77 -37.21 -21.73
N TRP A 590 -2.20 -36.09 -22.17
CA TRP A 590 -0.87 -36.05 -22.76
C TRP A 590 0.21 -36.10 -21.68
N PRO A 591 1.32 -36.82 -21.90
CA PRO A 591 2.43 -36.88 -20.95
C PRO A 591 3.10 -35.52 -20.75
N THR A 592 2.88 -34.59 -21.68
CA THR A 592 3.45 -33.25 -21.69
C THR A 592 2.53 -32.17 -21.10
N PHE A 593 1.35 -32.54 -20.58
CA PHE A 593 0.47 -31.62 -19.86
C PHE A 593 1.14 -31.02 -18.62
N GLY A 594 0.98 -29.72 -18.40
CA GLY A 594 1.54 -29.05 -17.22
C GLY A 594 3.07 -29.00 -17.19
N CYS A 595 3.73 -29.26 -18.32
CA CYS A 595 5.18 -29.13 -18.44
C CYS A 595 5.62 -27.68 -18.59
N ALA A 596 6.80 -27.36 -18.08
CA ALA A 596 7.55 -26.19 -18.53
C ALA A 596 8.52 -26.62 -19.62
N PHE A 597 8.53 -25.91 -20.74
CA PHE A 597 9.31 -26.26 -21.92
C PHE A 597 10.48 -25.30 -22.14
N PHE A 598 11.63 -25.86 -22.52
CA PHE A 598 12.87 -25.14 -22.78
C PHE A 598 13.49 -25.69 -24.06
N GLU A 599 13.65 -24.85 -25.08
CA GLU A 599 14.47 -25.20 -26.24
C GLU A 599 15.93 -24.91 -25.89
N VAL A 600 16.79 -25.92 -26.03
CA VAL A 600 18.19 -25.84 -25.64
C VAL A 600 19.07 -26.52 -26.67
N LYS A 601 20.34 -26.10 -26.73
CA LYS A 601 21.35 -26.82 -27.51
C LYS A 601 22.13 -27.76 -26.59
N GLN A 602 22.06 -29.05 -26.83
CA GLN A 602 22.76 -30.07 -26.04
C GLN A 602 24.11 -30.41 -26.67
N THR A 603 25.11 -30.74 -25.85
CA THR A 603 26.47 -31.07 -26.31
C THR A 603 27.00 -32.39 -25.74
N SER A 604 26.12 -33.24 -25.23
CA SER A 604 26.51 -34.40 -24.42
C SER A 604 26.15 -35.75 -25.02
N GLU A 605 25.05 -35.84 -25.75
CA GLU A 605 24.52 -37.10 -26.27
C GLU A 605 24.55 -37.10 -27.80
N ALA A 606 25.47 -37.85 -28.40
CA ALA A 606 25.69 -37.86 -29.85
C ALA A 606 24.50 -38.44 -30.64
N ASN A 607 23.66 -39.25 -30.00
CA ASN A 607 22.47 -39.84 -30.63
C ASN A 607 21.27 -38.88 -30.64
N PHE A 608 21.36 -37.75 -29.93
CA PHE A 608 20.31 -36.74 -29.93
C PHE A 608 20.64 -35.64 -30.93
N PRO A 609 19.64 -34.96 -31.51
CA PRO A 609 19.88 -33.74 -32.27
C PRO A 609 20.59 -32.68 -31.42
N ASP A 610 21.33 -31.77 -32.06
CA ASP A 610 21.98 -30.65 -31.36
C ASP A 610 20.98 -29.79 -30.60
N ILE A 611 19.80 -29.56 -31.19
CA ILE A 611 18.70 -28.80 -30.57
C ILE A 611 17.65 -29.78 -30.08
N VAL A 612 17.39 -29.73 -28.78
CA VAL A 612 16.36 -30.54 -28.12
C VAL A 612 15.40 -29.67 -27.33
N GLN A 613 14.19 -30.19 -27.12
CA GLN A 613 13.21 -29.57 -26.25
C GLN A 613 13.17 -30.31 -24.91
N ILE A 614 13.49 -29.62 -23.83
CA ILE A 614 13.39 -30.14 -22.46
C ILE A 614 12.02 -29.77 -21.90
N ALA A 615 11.29 -30.76 -21.38
CA ALA A 615 10.06 -30.61 -20.64
C ALA A 615 10.26 -31.03 -19.18
N ILE A 616 9.99 -30.12 -18.23
CA ILE A 616 10.08 -30.39 -16.79
C ILE A 616 8.66 -30.44 -16.20
N SER A 617 8.35 -31.53 -15.50
CA SER A 617 7.03 -31.79 -14.90
C SER A 617 7.15 -32.61 -13.61
N LYS A 618 6.01 -32.95 -12.99
CA LYS A 618 5.99 -33.85 -11.82
C LYS A 618 6.68 -35.19 -12.09
N GLN A 619 6.69 -35.70 -13.33
CA GLN A 619 7.33 -36.97 -13.66
C GLN A 619 8.86 -36.89 -13.65
N GLY A 620 9.45 -35.71 -13.85
CA GLY A 620 10.88 -35.51 -13.98
C GLY A 620 11.24 -34.61 -15.16
N VAL A 621 12.39 -34.90 -15.78
CA VAL A 621 12.91 -34.17 -16.94
C VAL A 621 12.80 -35.05 -18.18
N THR A 622 12.04 -34.61 -19.18
CA THR A 622 11.84 -35.30 -20.45
C THR A 622 12.55 -34.55 -21.57
N ILE A 623 13.29 -35.26 -22.41
CA ILE A 623 13.98 -34.74 -23.59
C ILE A 623 13.19 -35.15 -24.82
N ILE A 624 12.81 -34.16 -25.64
CA ILE A 624 11.87 -34.30 -26.74
C ILE A 624 12.52 -33.81 -28.03
N HIS A 625 12.31 -34.54 -29.12
CA HIS A 625 12.74 -34.11 -30.45
C HIS A 625 11.87 -32.94 -30.94
N PRO A 626 12.44 -31.77 -31.29
CA PRO A 626 11.67 -30.54 -31.51
C PRO A 626 10.74 -30.60 -32.74
N LYS A 627 11.09 -31.39 -33.77
CA LYS A 627 10.24 -31.59 -34.96
C LYS A 627 9.18 -32.69 -34.75
N THR A 628 9.60 -33.94 -34.57
CA THR A 628 8.69 -35.11 -34.47
C THR A 628 7.89 -35.17 -33.17
N LYS A 629 8.33 -34.43 -32.13
CA LYS A 629 7.76 -34.45 -30.78
C LYS A 629 7.86 -35.80 -30.08
N ASP A 630 8.75 -36.67 -30.56
CA ASP A 630 9.01 -37.96 -29.92
C ASP A 630 9.88 -37.78 -28.67
N VAL A 631 9.61 -38.59 -27.66
CA VAL A 631 10.40 -38.62 -26.42
C VAL A 631 11.70 -39.37 -26.68
N LEU A 632 12.82 -38.66 -26.55
CA LEU A 632 14.17 -39.22 -26.69
C LEU A 632 14.63 -39.88 -25.39
N ALA A 633 14.35 -39.24 -24.25
CA ALA A 633 14.65 -39.78 -22.92
C ALA A 633 13.73 -39.18 -21.85
N MET A 634 13.52 -39.91 -20.75
CA MET A 634 12.80 -39.42 -19.57
C MET A 634 13.57 -39.80 -18.31
N HIS A 635 13.90 -38.79 -17.50
CA HIS A 635 14.70 -38.91 -16.29
C HIS A 635 13.85 -38.53 -15.07
N PRO A 636 13.37 -39.50 -14.28
CA PRO A 636 12.64 -39.22 -13.06
C PRO A 636 13.56 -38.63 -11.98
N TYR A 637 13.00 -37.84 -11.06
CA TYR A 637 13.76 -37.13 -10.03
C TYR A 637 14.65 -38.03 -9.16
N ASN A 638 14.24 -39.27 -8.89
CA ASN A 638 15.03 -40.22 -8.11
C ASN A 638 16.28 -40.76 -8.83
N ARG A 639 16.41 -40.51 -10.14
CA ARG A 639 17.61 -40.86 -10.93
C ARG A 639 18.52 -39.67 -11.20
N ILE A 640 18.11 -38.44 -10.84
CA ILE A 640 18.92 -37.23 -11.00
C ILE A 640 19.74 -37.05 -9.73
N ALA A 641 21.07 -37.18 -9.82
CA ALA A 641 21.96 -37.04 -8.67
C ALA A 641 22.18 -35.58 -8.28
N ASN A 642 22.42 -34.73 -9.28
CA ASN A 642 22.58 -33.29 -9.08
C ASN A 642 22.26 -32.51 -10.37
N TRP A 643 22.10 -31.20 -10.22
CA TRP A 643 22.01 -30.25 -11.31
C TRP A 643 22.66 -28.93 -10.89
N CYS A 644 23.07 -28.13 -11.87
CA CYS A 644 23.53 -26.76 -11.66
C CYS A 644 23.25 -25.91 -12.91
N SER A 645 23.25 -24.59 -12.73
CA SER A 645 23.04 -23.66 -13.82
C SER A 645 24.01 -22.48 -13.76
N GLY A 646 24.36 -21.97 -14.94
CA GLY A 646 25.04 -20.69 -15.12
C GLY A 646 24.17 -19.71 -15.90
N SER A 647 24.74 -18.56 -16.26
CA SER A 647 24.06 -17.58 -17.12
C SER A 647 23.86 -18.05 -18.57
N THR A 648 24.65 -19.04 -19.01
CA THR A 648 24.67 -19.54 -20.41
C THR A 648 24.48 -21.06 -20.52
N TYR A 649 24.34 -21.77 -19.41
CA TYR A 649 24.22 -23.22 -19.43
C TYR A 649 23.34 -23.78 -18.31
N PHE A 650 22.87 -25.00 -18.53
CA PHE A 650 22.26 -25.88 -17.54
C PHE A 650 22.92 -27.25 -17.63
N HIS A 651 23.23 -27.86 -16.49
CA HIS A 651 23.89 -29.15 -16.41
C HIS A 651 23.17 -30.06 -15.41
N MET A 652 22.97 -31.33 -15.77
CA MET A 652 22.43 -32.35 -14.86
C MET A 652 23.20 -33.67 -14.97
N THR A 653 23.34 -34.37 -13.85
CA THR A 653 23.97 -35.70 -13.79
C THR A 653 22.92 -36.76 -13.45
N ILE A 654 22.84 -37.81 -14.26
CA ILE A 654 21.88 -38.91 -14.12
C ILE A 654 22.62 -40.18 -13.68
N GLY A 655 22.13 -40.85 -12.64
CA GLY A 655 22.77 -42.04 -12.07
C GLY A 655 23.73 -41.70 -10.94
N ASP A 656 24.92 -42.31 -10.92
CA ASP A 656 25.93 -42.10 -9.88
C ASP A 656 26.84 -40.89 -10.21
N LEU A 657 27.37 -40.21 -9.19
CA LEU A 657 28.30 -39.08 -9.34
C LEU A 657 29.61 -39.44 -10.05
N VAL A 658 30.03 -40.72 -9.98
CA VAL A 658 31.31 -41.19 -10.54
C VAL A 658 31.19 -41.74 -11.97
N LYS A 659 30.05 -42.35 -12.34
CA LYS A 659 29.83 -43.01 -13.65
C LYS A 659 28.51 -42.63 -14.35
N GLY A 660 27.80 -41.61 -13.86
CA GLY A 660 26.52 -41.19 -14.41
C GLY A 660 26.64 -40.46 -15.75
N ASN A 661 25.57 -40.52 -16.55
CA ASN A 661 25.46 -39.75 -17.79
C ASN A 661 25.25 -38.28 -17.46
N LYS A 662 26.05 -37.42 -18.07
CA LYS A 662 25.98 -35.97 -17.89
C LYS A 662 25.28 -35.35 -19.08
N ILE A 663 24.33 -34.47 -18.82
CA ILE A 663 23.64 -33.70 -19.85
C ILE A 663 23.95 -32.23 -19.62
N LEU A 664 24.67 -31.66 -20.59
CA LEU A 664 25.02 -30.25 -20.68
C LEU A 664 24.22 -29.59 -21.79
N CYS A 665 23.58 -28.48 -21.44
CA CYS A 665 22.74 -27.70 -22.33
C CYS A 665 23.18 -26.23 -22.33
N GLU A 666 23.42 -25.65 -23.50
CA GLU A 666 23.57 -24.21 -23.68
C GLU A 666 22.19 -23.56 -23.64
N THR A 667 21.97 -22.65 -22.68
CA THR A 667 20.71 -21.93 -22.50
C THR A 667 20.86 -20.71 -21.58
N SER A 668 20.14 -19.62 -21.88
CA SER A 668 20.02 -18.46 -21.00
C SER A 668 18.97 -18.62 -19.90
N LEU A 669 18.20 -19.73 -19.94
CA LEU A 669 17.10 -20.02 -19.02
C LEU A 669 17.47 -21.03 -17.93
N GLY A 670 18.76 -21.33 -17.75
CA GLY A 670 19.24 -22.31 -16.77
C GLY A 670 18.72 -22.04 -15.35
N TYR A 671 18.65 -20.77 -14.94
CA TYR A 671 18.11 -20.37 -13.63
C TYR A 671 16.64 -20.76 -13.42
N LYS A 672 15.81 -20.80 -14.49
CA LYS A 672 14.40 -21.24 -14.39
C LYS A 672 14.31 -22.75 -14.30
N MET A 673 15.16 -23.45 -15.03
CA MET A 673 15.21 -24.91 -15.00
C MET A 673 15.64 -25.39 -13.60
N ASP A 674 16.71 -24.81 -13.07
CA ASP A 674 17.22 -25.07 -11.72
C ASP A 674 16.17 -24.80 -10.62
N ASP A 675 15.54 -23.63 -10.65
CA ASP A 675 14.46 -23.28 -9.72
C ASP A 675 13.28 -24.27 -9.78
N LEU A 676 12.88 -24.69 -10.99
CA LEU A 676 11.76 -25.61 -11.17
C LEU A 676 12.10 -27.03 -10.71
N LEU A 677 13.29 -27.55 -11.02
CA LEU A 677 13.78 -28.83 -10.51
C LEU A 677 13.81 -28.83 -8.99
N THR A 678 14.42 -27.80 -8.40
CA THR A 678 14.51 -27.61 -6.95
C THR A 678 13.12 -27.59 -6.31
N SER A 679 12.16 -26.90 -6.94
CA SER A 679 10.79 -26.80 -6.44
C SER A 679 10.05 -28.13 -6.46
N TYR A 680 10.14 -28.91 -7.55
CA TYR A 680 9.53 -30.24 -7.61
C TYR A 680 10.19 -31.24 -6.65
N VAL A 681 11.52 -31.22 -6.51
CA VAL A 681 12.21 -32.07 -5.53
C VAL A 681 11.78 -31.72 -4.11
N ASN A 682 11.70 -30.43 -3.77
CA ASN A 682 11.22 -29.98 -2.46
C ASN A 682 9.77 -30.39 -2.19
N MET A 683 8.90 -30.35 -3.20
CA MET A 683 7.52 -30.86 -3.12
C MET A 683 7.50 -32.34 -2.75
N TYR A 684 8.25 -33.20 -3.45
CA TYR A 684 8.32 -34.63 -3.14
C TYR A 684 8.91 -34.92 -1.74
N VAL A 685 9.90 -34.13 -1.31
CA VAL A 685 10.45 -34.24 0.06
C VAL A 685 9.40 -33.87 1.11
N LYS A 686 8.59 -32.83 0.87
CA LYS A 686 7.48 -32.44 1.76
C LYS A 686 6.42 -33.54 1.83
N GLU A 687 5.97 -34.09 0.69
CA GLU A 687 4.99 -35.19 0.64
C GLU A 687 5.48 -36.45 1.39
N ARG A 688 6.74 -36.85 1.19
CA ARG A 688 7.35 -37.99 1.90
C ARG A 688 7.41 -37.79 3.42
N LYS A 689 7.66 -36.57 3.88
CA LYS A 689 7.66 -36.25 5.32
C LYS A 689 6.24 -36.29 5.90
N ALA A 690 5.23 -35.82 5.16
CA ALA A 690 3.84 -35.86 5.57
C ALA A 690 3.27 -37.29 5.61
N ALA A 691 3.75 -38.17 4.72
CA ALA A 691 3.32 -39.58 4.65
C ALA A 691 3.94 -40.49 5.72
N ARG A 692 4.93 -40.05 6.50
CA ARG A 692 5.47 -40.84 7.62
C ARG A 692 4.52 -40.72 8.83
N PRO A 693 3.90 -41.83 9.30
CA PRO A 693 3.03 -41.77 10.47
C PRO A 693 3.80 -41.34 11.72
N ARG A 694 3.09 -40.65 12.62
CA ARG A 694 3.55 -40.03 13.88
C ARG A 694 4.00 -41.06 14.95
N ASN A 695 4.47 -42.25 14.57
CA ASN A 695 4.75 -43.39 15.46
C ASN A 695 6.24 -43.63 15.78
N GLN A 696 7.10 -42.62 15.65
CA GLN A 696 8.52 -42.71 16.09
C GLN A 696 8.96 -41.47 16.87
N ARG A 697 8.15 -41.02 17.83
CA ARG A 697 8.60 -40.13 18.91
C ARG A 697 8.21 -40.72 20.26
N LEU A 698 8.75 -41.91 20.56
CA LEU A 698 8.75 -42.53 21.88
C LEU A 698 9.75 -43.69 21.81
N THR A 699 11.04 -43.36 21.80
CA THR A 699 12.18 -44.16 22.31
C THR A 699 13.46 -43.50 21.82
N THR A 700 14.00 -42.61 22.66
CA THR A 700 15.41 -42.50 23.10
C THR A 700 15.52 -41.21 23.90
#